data_AF-A0A7V3FZT9-F1
#
_entry.id   AF-A0A7V3FZT9-F1
#
_cell.length_a   1.000
_cell.length_b   1.000
_cell.length_c   1.000
_cell.angle_alpha   90.00
_cell.angle_beta   90.00
_cell.angle_gamma   90.00
#
_symmetry.space_group_name_H-M   'P 1'
#
loop_
_entity.id
_entity.type
_entity.pdbx_description
1 polymer ?
#
loop_
_entity_poly.entity_id
_entity_poly.type
_entity_poly.pdbx_seq_one_letter_code
_entity_poly.pdbx_strand_id
1 'polypeptide(L)'
;EEARASLGQKLSAQRSRIAERQRKDAAVAELRQLEQHPGVEAVKQALALVASGPFTGEADAVVKPILDRLYELHRQSVQWVDARDWEVAGNRRPPGLIPPAGWRVPGGPRQGQDRVPTILFDALLAENRLKTQQLASQRGLVTLALARGVLYKLNPADGAIQWARRVGIDTTQLPVLLPRTRANPEGRLLVTSADSATITAVDLEGTPLWTYHLGSPARGRPVILSPRPEVAVAYVATYEGKVHEIELAQGRLLGYFDLNHRLSAGGVHEPGTSRLYFPADDFCVYVLDVAKHSCEAVLYSRHKAGSLRGEPLIIGGSRSRDGRSTTSYLVLNHTDLDRTDLKVFTLPIKAGEVGAVKLDALPSTPGWTWFTPYHDSDKLLWLSDEGRLGLFGIRQVGTNDAELFPLLPVGKNMPTDIDLTRFLSRQTALDRCRALVATVQGDEIWVLASEQLHALQVRLNRASGPELTSPWRHLERLGAPLHEAQSHQTRDLQILTLVTQTRERKTCLATTFDLDEPGLDRLVWQRQLGVACQGDPVVLEGEVVAGDQGGGLYRFVPEKFSDAPWQVGGQIVGLPSERRLIQPAQIVPDPDGKGLTQVFLTDRGRRLTLRRYHSDMAGVAETGQGVQRGVVSEETVDLGEGQVVAGPVALIQLRQVFWMRPALLVPVRSTAEVEAGNAKLLRFDLPLT
;
A
#
# COMPACT_ATOMS: atom_id res chain seq x y z
N GLU A 1 8.63 76.18 -18.64
CA GLU A 1 9.00 74.77 -18.89
C GLU A 1 8.41 73.81 -17.84
N GLU A 2 8.42 74.18 -16.56
CA GLU A 2 7.80 73.41 -15.47
C GLU A 2 6.34 73.00 -15.72
N ALA A 3 5.50 73.88 -16.26
CA ALA A 3 4.11 73.55 -16.60
C ALA A 3 4.00 72.45 -17.68
N ARG A 4 4.92 72.42 -18.65
CA ARG A 4 4.97 71.36 -19.68
C ARG A 4 5.44 70.03 -19.07
N ALA A 5 6.44 70.06 -18.19
CA ALA A 5 6.92 68.89 -17.47
C ALA A 5 5.82 68.29 -16.56
N SER A 6 5.10 69.14 -15.81
CA SER A 6 3.97 68.74 -14.98
C SER A 6 2.83 68.11 -15.80
N LEU A 7 2.50 68.69 -16.95
CA LEU A 7 1.49 68.14 -17.85
C LEU A 7 1.92 66.77 -18.43
N GLY A 8 3.20 66.62 -18.79
CA GLY A 8 3.76 65.35 -19.25
C GLY A 8 3.66 64.24 -18.20
N GLN A 9 3.96 64.56 -16.93
CA GLN A 9 3.80 63.62 -15.82
C GLN A 9 2.33 63.23 -15.59
N LYS A 10 1.40 64.19 -15.63
CA LYS A 10 -0.04 63.92 -15.50
C LYS A 10 -0.57 63.04 -16.64
N LEU A 11 -0.17 63.31 -17.88
CA LEU A 11 -0.56 62.50 -19.04
C LEU A 11 0.03 61.09 -18.98
N SER A 12 1.28 60.95 -18.57
CA SER A 12 1.91 59.65 -18.37
C SER A 12 1.18 58.84 -17.30
N ALA A 13 0.89 59.44 -16.15
CA ALA A 13 0.12 58.80 -15.09
C ALA A 13 -1.31 58.42 -15.54
N GLN A 14 -1.97 59.27 -16.32
CA GLN A 14 -3.30 58.99 -16.88
C GLN A 14 -3.25 57.84 -17.89
N ARG A 15 -2.25 57.78 -18.77
CA ARG A 15 -2.05 56.66 -19.70
C ARG A 15 -1.80 55.35 -18.97
N SER A 16 -0.99 55.36 -17.91
CA SER A 16 -0.76 54.18 -17.08
C SER A 16 -2.05 53.69 -16.41
N ARG A 17 -2.87 54.60 -15.86
CA ARG A 17 -4.19 54.24 -15.29
C ARG A 17 -5.15 53.66 -16.33
N ILE A 18 -5.17 54.22 -17.54
CA ILE A 18 -5.99 53.70 -18.65
C ILE A 18 -5.50 52.31 -19.05
N ALA A 19 -4.19 52.12 -19.21
CA ALA A 19 -3.60 50.83 -19.57
C ALA A 19 -3.87 49.76 -18.50
N GLU A 20 -3.76 50.12 -17.21
CA GLU A 20 -4.08 49.24 -16.09
C GLU A 20 -5.56 48.86 -16.08
N ARG A 21 -6.45 49.83 -16.27
CA ARG A 21 -7.89 49.58 -16.40
C ARG A 21 -8.20 48.66 -17.58
N GLN A 22 -7.61 48.91 -18.75
CA GLN A 22 -7.80 48.06 -19.93
C GLN A 22 -7.31 46.63 -19.70
N ARG A 23 -6.17 46.45 -19.03
CA ARG A 23 -5.69 45.11 -18.63
C ARG A 23 -6.65 44.44 -17.66
N LYS A 24 -7.19 45.19 -16.68
CA LYS A 24 -8.19 44.67 -15.74
C LYS A 24 -9.49 44.27 -16.45
N ASP A 25 -10.00 45.11 -17.33
CA ASP A 25 -11.22 44.84 -18.11
C ASP A 25 -11.04 43.63 -19.04
N ALA A 26 -9.87 43.49 -19.67
CA ALA A 26 -9.54 42.33 -20.50
C ALA A 26 -9.47 41.03 -19.67
N ALA A 27 -8.79 41.05 -18.52
CA ALA A 27 -8.70 39.90 -17.63
C ALA A 27 -10.08 39.50 -17.06
N VAL A 28 -10.95 40.47 -16.77
CA VAL A 28 -12.35 40.20 -16.37
C VAL A 28 -13.15 39.55 -17.50
N ALA A 29 -12.95 39.99 -18.75
CA ALA A 29 -13.61 39.37 -19.90
C ALA A 29 -13.15 37.91 -20.08
N GLU A 30 -11.86 37.64 -19.92
CA GLU A 30 -11.29 36.28 -19.97
C GLU A 30 -11.84 35.40 -18.83
N LEU A 31 -11.89 35.91 -17.59
CA LEU A 31 -12.50 35.19 -16.46
C LEU A 31 -13.96 34.79 -16.74
N ARG A 32 -14.74 35.64 -17.42
CA ARG A 32 -16.13 35.32 -17.80
C ARG A 32 -16.24 34.31 -18.93
N GLN A 33 -15.25 34.24 -19.84
CA GLN A 33 -15.23 33.21 -20.88
C GLN A 33 -15.09 31.80 -20.27
N LEU A 34 -14.36 31.68 -19.16
CA LEU A 34 -14.21 30.41 -18.44
C LEU A 34 -15.55 29.85 -17.91
N GLU A 35 -16.58 30.68 -17.75
CA GLU A 35 -17.92 30.22 -17.33
C GLU A 35 -18.63 29.35 -18.39
N GLN A 36 -18.19 29.40 -19.66
CA GLN A 36 -18.80 28.63 -20.76
C GLN A 36 -18.45 27.14 -20.72
N HIS A 37 -17.35 26.79 -20.06
CA HIS A 37 -16.86 25.42 -19.94
C HIS A 37 -16.54 25.11 -18.47
N PRO A 38 -17.58 25.05 -17.60
CA PRO A 38 -17.37 24.93 -16.18
C PRO A 38 -16.74 23.58 -15.83
N GLY A 39 -15.68 23.64 -15.04
CA GLY A 39 -14.88 22.48 -14.69
C GLY A 39 -13.70 22.88 -13.82
N VAL A 40 -12.98 21.89 -13.31
CA VAL A 40 -11.81 22.12 -12.46
C VAL A 40 -10.73 22.94 -13.17
N GLU A 41 -10.53 22.71 -14.48
CA GLU A 41 -9.53 23.42 -15.29
C GLU A 41 -9.89 24.90 -15.48
N ALA A 42 -11.17 25.22 -15.69
CA ALA A 42 -11.65 26.60 -15.74
C ALA A 42 -11.37 27.33 -14.42
N VAL A 43 -11.58 26.64 -13.29
CA VAL A 43 -11.28 27.20 -11.96
C VAL A 43 -9.77 27.41 -11.76
N LYS A 44 -8.93 26.44 -12.12
CA LYS A 44 -7.47 26.57 -12.05
C LYS A 44 -6.97 27.75 -12.89
N GLN A 45 -7.46 27.86 -14.12
CA GLN A 45 -7.12 28.98 -15.02
C GLN A 45 -7.57 30.32 -14.45
N ALA A 46 -8.78 30.39 -13.89
CA ALA A 46 -9.28 31.61 -13.25
C ALA A 46 -8.39 32.03 -12.07
N LEU A 47 -8.00 31.11 -11.20
CA LEU A 47 -7.09 31.42 -10.08
C LEU A 47 -5.70 31.85 -10.57
N ALA A 48 -5.17 31.22 -11.63
CA ALA A 48 -3.90 31.62 -12.22
C ALA A 48 -3.95 33.03 -12.81
N LEU A 49 -5.05 33.39 -13.50
CA LEU A 49 -5.30 34.75 -14.00
C LEU A 49 -5.45 35.76 -12.85
N VAL A 50 -6.09 35.38 -11.75
CA VAL A 50 -6.22 36.24 -10.56
C VAL A 50 -4.88 36.48 -9.90
N ALA A 51 -4.04 35.44 -9.79
CA ALA A 51 -2.72 35.52 -9.18
C ALA A 51 -1.68 36.28 -10.02
N SER A 52 -1.76 36.19 -11.35
CA SER A 52 -0.83 36.85 -12.28
C SER A 52 -1.33 38.19 -12.83
N GLY A 53 -2.64 38.47 -12.67
CA GLY A 53 -3.31 39.64 -13.22
C GLY A 53 -3.30 40.89 -12.33
N PRO A 54 -3.99 41.96 -12.75
CA PRO A 54 -4.01 43.26 -12.05
C PRO A 54 -4.98 43.29 -10.84
N PHE A 55 -5.19 42.16 -10.16
CA PHE A 55 -6.16 42.00 -9.09
C PHE A 55 -5.48 41.96 -7.72
N THR A 56 -6.19 42.33 -6.66
CA THR A 56 -5.68 42.24 -5.27
C THR A 56 -5.84 40.84 -4.66
N GLY A 57 -5.90 39.80 -5.51
CA GLY A 57 -6.22 38.42 -5.13
C GLY A 57 -7.71 38.06 -5.23
N GLU A 58 -8.08 36.91 -4.68
CA GLU A 58 -9.42 36.31 -4.78
C GLU A 58 -10.53 37.14 -4.12
N ALA A 59 -10.18 38.03 -3.20
CA ALA A 59 -11.10 38.92 -2.51
C ALA A 59 -11.37 40.24 -3.25
N ASP A 60 -10.77 40.47 -4.43
CA ASP A 60 -11.10 41.63 -5.27
C ASP A 60 -12.61 41.64 -5.58
N ALA A 61 -13.26 42.78 -5.35
CA ALA A 61 -14.71 42.91 -5.43
C ALA A 61 -15.29 42.57 -6.81
N VAL A 62 -14.50 42.69 -7.89
CA VAL A 62 -14.90 42.33 -9.25
C VAL A 62 -14.68 40.84 -9.52
N VAL A 63 -13.61 40.27 -8.96
CA VAL A 63 -13.22 38.86 -9.18
C VAL A 63 -14.09 37.91 -8.38
N LYS A 64 -14.38 38.24 -7.12
CA LYS A 64 -15.06 37.33 -6.18
C LYS A 64 -16.39 36.80 -6.75
N PRO A 65 -17.31 37.61 -7.30
CA PRO A 65 -18.56 37.09 -7.85
C PRO A 65 -18.37 36.15 -9.04
N ILE A 66 -17.33 36.37 -9.86
CA ILE A 66 -17.01 35.51 -11.01
C ILE A 66 -16.45 34.17 -10.51
N LEU A 67 -15.54 34.19 -9.53
CA LEU A 67 -15.04 32.96 -8.91
C LEU A 67 -16.15 32.18 -8.19
N ASP A 68 -16.99 32.85 -7.41
CA ASP A 68 -18.15 32.22 -6.75
C ASP A 68 -19.07 31.55 -7.79
N ARG A 69 -19.29 32.20 -8.94
CA ARG A 69 -20.07 31.64 -10.05
C ARG A 69 -19.39 30.43 -10.68
N LEU A 70 -18.09 30.51 -10.95
CA LEU A 70 -17.31 29.38 -11.48
C LEU A 70 -17.30 28.19 -10.53
N TYR A 71 -17.16 28.42 -9.22
CA TYR A 71 -17.24 27.38 -8.20
C TYR A 71 -18.61 26.71 -8.20
N GLU A 72 -19.68 27.48 -8.28
CA GLU A 72 -21.04 26.95 -8.35
C GLU A 72 -21.27 26.16 -9.64
N LEU A 73 -20.83 26.67 -10.80
CA LEU A 73 -20.97 25.96 -12.06
C LEU A 73 -20.14 24.65 -12.09
N HIS A 74 -18.93 24.65 -11.53
CA HIS A 74 -18.13 23.44 -11.38
C HIS A 74 -18.81 22.41 -10.46
N ARG A 75 -19.40 22.86 -9.34
CA ARG A 75 -20.18 21.98 -8.46
C ARG A 75 -21.37 21.37 -9.20
N GLN A 76 -22.06 22.16 -10.01
CA GLN A 76 -23.20 21.73 -10.82
C GLN A 76 -22.82 20.82 -12.00
N SER A 77 -21.56 20.84 -12.46
CA SER A 77 -21.09 19.96 -13.53
C SER A 77 -20.89 18.51 -13.07
N VAL A 78 -20.85 18.27 -11.75
CA VAL A 78 -20.90 16.93 -11.19
C VAL A 78 -22.32 16.38 -11.30
N GLN A 79 -22.47 15.31 -12.06
CA GLN A 79 -23.78 14.72 -12.34
C GLN A 79 -23.93 13.36 -11.69
N TRP A 80 -25.11 13.09 -11.16
CA TRP A 80 -25.53 11.74 -10.84
C TRP A 80 -26.23 11.12 -12.04
N VAL A 81 -25.84 9.91 -12.41
CA VAL A 81 -26.45 9.14 -13.48
C VAL A 81 -27.10 7.90 -12.88
N ASP A 82 -28.42 7.80 -12.98
CA ASP A 82 -29.17 6.61 -12.57
C ASP A 82 -28.87 5.45 -13.53
N ALA A 83 -28.57 4.27 -12.99
CA ALA A 83 -28.27 3.10 -13.82
C ALA A 83 -29.43 2.71 -14.75
N ARG A 84 -30.68 3.06 -14.39
CA ARG A 84 -31.87 2.79 -15.20
C ARG A 84 -31.97 3.67 -16.44
N ASP A 85 -31.53 4.92 -16.35
CA ASP A 85 -31.56 5.87 -17.48
C ASP A 85 -30.61 5.43 -18.59
N TRP A 86 -29.50 4.76 -18.22
CA TRP A 86 -28.56 4.15 -19.17
C TRP A 86 -29.21 3.06 -20.01
N GLU A 87 -30.06 2.21 -19.42
CA GLU A 87 -30.73 1.12 -20.14
C GLU A 87 -31.73 1.65 -21.18
N VAL A 88 -32.34 2.80 -20.93
CA VAL A 88 -33.36 3.42 -21.81
C VAL A 88 -32.72 4.13 -23.01
N ALA A 89 -31.49 4.66 -22.87
CA ALA A 89 -30.83 5.43 -23.93
C ALA A 89 -30.42 4.62 -25.17
N GLY A 90 -30.69 3.30 -25.23
CA GLY A 90 -30.37 2.46 -26.39
C GLY A 90 -28.87 2.28 -26.63
N ASN A 91 -28.03 2.84 -25.77
CA ASN A 91 -26.61 2.54 -25.73
C ASN A 91 -26.45 1.07 -25.36
N ARG A 92 -25.63 0.33 -26.13
CA ARG A 92 -25.35 -1.09 -25.90
C ARG A 92 -25.07 -1.32 -24.41
N ARG A 93 -25.66 -2.39 -23.84
CA ARG A 93 -25.68 -2.80 -22.42
C ARG A 93 -24.57 -2.18 -21.55
N PRO A 94 -24.87 -1.76 -20.31
CA PRO A 94 -23.85 -1.23 -19.41
C PRO A 94 -22.65 -2.19 -19.36
N PRO A 95 -21.42 -1.69 -19.56
CA PRO A 95 -20.23 -2.51 -19.41
C PRO A 95 -20.16 -2.98 -17.95
N GLY A 96 -20.58 -4.22 -17.66
CA GLY A 96 -20.27 -4.86 -16.39
C GLY A 96 -21.27 -5.82 -15.76
N LEU A 97 -22.46 -6.02 -16.33
CA LEU A 97 -23.20 -7.25 -16.06
C LEU A 97 -22.56 -8.37 -16.88
N ILE A 98 -21.86 -9.28 -16.21
CA ILE A 98 -21.38 -10.51 -16.84
C ILE A 98 -22.62 -11.19 -17.43
N PRO A 99 -22.72 -11.34 -18.76
CA PRO A 99 -23.79 -12.13 -19.34
C PRO A 99 -23.73 -13.55 -18.77
N PRO A 100 -24.87 -14.24 -18.58
CA PRO A 100 -24.89 -15.61 -18.06
C PRO A 100 -23.84 -16.47 -18.76
N ALA A 101 -23.18 -17.34 -17.98
CA ALA A 101 -21.98 -18.08 -18.37
C ALA A 101 -22.00 -18.56 -19.84
N GLY A 102 -21.08 -18.05 -20.67
CA GLY A 102 -20.90 -18.46 -22.07
C GLY A 102 -20.65 -17.35 -23.10
N TRP A 103 -20.85 -16.07 -22.76
CA TRP A 103 -20.68 -14.98 -23.71
C TRP A 103 -19.24 -14.42 -23.73
N ARG A 104 -18.59 -14.41 -24.90
CA ARG A 104 -17.26 -13.79 -25.11
C ARG A 104 -17.43 -12.38 -25.69
N VAL A 105 -16.90 -11.36 -25.02
CA VAL A 105 -16.76 -10.02 -25.60
C VAL A 105 -15.51 -9.99 -26.50
N PRO A 106 -15.62 -9.73 -27.81
CA PRO A 106 -14.45 -9.60 -28.68
C PRO A 106 -13.59 -8.41 -28.22
N GLY A 107 -12.34 -8.66 -27.84
CA GLY A 107 -11.39 -7.62 -27.40
C GLY A 107 -11.45 -7.21 -25.93
N GLY A 108 -12.36 -7.78 -25.12
CA GLY A 108 -12.33 -7.61 -23.67
C GLY A 108 -11.17 -8.38 -23.02
N PRO A 109 -10.71 -7.99 -21.80
CA PRO A 109 -9.76 -8.80 -21.04
C PRO A 109 -10.29 -10.23 -20.97
N ARG A 110 -9.43 -11.20 -21.26
CA ARG A 110 -9.83 -12.62 -21.33
C ARG A 110 -10.51 -13.00 -20.01
N GLN A 111 -11.83 -13.23 -20.04
CA GLN A 111 -12.57 -13.86 -18.94
C GLN A 111 -11.78 -15.08 -18.49
N GLY A 112 -11.21 -15.03 -17.29
CA GLY A 112 -10.39 -16.11 -16.74
C GLY A 112 -8.96 -15.77 -16.35
N GLN A 113 -8.47 -14.53 -16.51
CA GLN A 113 -7.15 -14.17 -15.94
C GLN A 113 -7.13 -14.29 -14.40
N ASP A 114 -8.24 -14.00 -13.73
CA ASP A 114 -8.41 -14.22 -12.29
C ASP A 114 -8.57 -15.71 -11.91
N ARG A 115 -8.67 -16.60 -12.91
CA ARG A 115 -8.83 -18.06 -12.75
C ARG A 115 -7.65 -18.87 -13.26
N VAL A 116 -6.52 -18.23 -13.60
CA VAL A 116 -5.33 -18.98 -14.01
C VAL A 116 -4.89 -19.85 -12.81
N PRO A 117 -4.83 -21.19 -12.97
CA PRO A 117 -4.34 -22.07 -11.92
C PRO A 117 -3.00 -21.58 -11.42
N THR A 118 -2.95 -21.20 -10.14
CA THR A 118 -1.74 -20.65 -9.55
C THR A 118 -1.27 -21.58 -8.44
N ILE A 119 -0.02 -22.04 -8.54
CA ILE A 119 0.66 -22.72 -7.43
C ILE A 119 1.00 -21.65 -6.39
N LEU A 120 0.37 -21.76 -5.23
CA LEU A 120 0.61 -20.91 -4.08
C LEU A 120 1.68 -21.53 -3.22
N PHE A 121 2.51 -20.66 -2.64
CA PHE A 121 3.57 -21.08 -1.73
C PHE A 121 3.24 -20.63 -0.34
N ASP A 122 3.43 -21.57 0.59
CA ASP A 122 2.98 -21.42 1.95
C ASP A 122 3.88 -22.15 2.95
N ALA A 123 5.12 -21.68 3.08
CA ALA A 123 6.03 -22.26 4.04
C ALA A 123 5.82 -21.66 5.43
N LEU A 124 5.48 -22.51 6.41
CA LEU A 124 5.49 -22.15 7.83
C LEU A 124 6.95 -22.04 8.29
N LEU A 125 7.36 -20.85 8.72
CA LEU A 125 8.73 -20.57 9.16
C LEU A 125 8.89 -20.72 10.68
N ALA A 126 7.86 -20.34 11.42
CA ALA A 126 7.83 -20.42 12.88
C ALA A 126 6.39 -20.58 13.38
N GLU A 127 6.22 -21.29 14.49
CA GLU A 127 4.92 -21.52 15.12
C GLU A 127 5.06 -21.72 16.64
N ASN A 128 4.20 -21.06 17.40
CA ASN A 128 3.95 -21.34 18.81
C ASN A 128 2.66 -22.16 18.96
N ARG A 129 2.81 -23.48 18.99
CA ARG A 129 1.69 -24.44 19.00
C ARG A 129 0.65 -24.22 20.09
N LEU A 130 1.06 -23.76 21.28
CA LEU A 130 0.12 -23.52 22.39
C LEU A 130 -0.84 -22.38 22.04
N LYS A 131 -0.31 -21.30 21.46
CA LYS A 131 -1.10 -20.15 21.01
C LYS A 131 -1.95 -20.48 19.79
N THR A 132 -1.40 -21.26 18.85
CA THR A 132 -2.18 -21.80 17.72
C THR A 132 -3.43 -22.52 18.22
N GLN A 133 -3.31 -23.39 19.24
CA GLN A 133 -4.45 -24.11 19.79
C GLN A 133 -5.49 -23.20 20.45
N GLN A 134 -5.04 -22.16 21.16
CA GLN A 134 -5.94 -21.15 21.75
C GLN A 134 -6.72 -20.40 20.65
N LEU A 135 -6.04 -19.94 19.60
CA LEU A 135 -6.66 -19.24 18.47
C LEU A 135 -7.56 -20.13 17.62
N ALA A 136 -7.27 -21.42 17.50
CA ALA A 136 -8.12 -22.36 16.77
C ALA A 136 -9.54 -22.47 17.36
N SER A 137 -9.73 -22.14 18.64
CA SER A 137 -11.04 -22.10 19.28
C SER A 137 -11.87 -20.84 18.95
N GLN A 138 -11.22 -19.78 18.45
CA GLN A 138 -11.85 -18.50 18.17
C GLN A 138 -12.54 -18.53 16.81
N ARG A 139 -13.87 -18.44 16.82
CA ARG A 139 -14.68 -18.44 15.59
C ARG A 139 -14.82 -17.04 15.01
N GLY A 140 -14.79 -16.95 13.69
CA GLY A 140 -15.14 -15.72 12.95
C GLY A 140 -14.00 -14.71 12.78
N LEU A 141 -12.80 -15.00 13.26
CA LEU A 141 -11.61 -14.24 12.91
C LEU A 141 -11.28 -14.46 11.43
N VAL A 142 -11.00 -13.36 10.73
CA VAL A 142 -10.64 -13.37 9.32
C VAL A 142 -9.30 -12.67 9.20
N THR A 143 -8.27 -13.42 8.81
CA THR A 143 -6.93 -12.89 8.56
C THR A 143 -6.69 -12.87 7.06
N LEU A 144 -6.44 -11.68 6.51
CA LEU A 144 -6.16 -11.51 5.09
C LEU A 144 -4.69 -11.15 4.87
N ALA A 145 -4.16 -11.48 3.71
CA ALA A 145 -2.86 -10.98 3.29
C ALA A 145 -2.89 -10.62 1.82
N LEU A 146 -2.24 -9.53 1.45
CA LEU A 146 -2.10 -9.11 0.06
C LEU A 146 -0.61 -9.00 -0.27
N ALA A 147 -0.15 -9.89 -1.14
CA ALA A 147 1.24 -9.90 -1.57
C ALA A 147 1.31 -10.12 -3.08
N ARG A 148 1.98 -9.21 -3.79
CA ARG A 148 2.28 -9.31 -5.23
C ARG A 148 1.05 -9.53 -6.11
N GLY A 149 -0.02 -8.82 -5.77
CA GLY A 149 -1.30 -8.91 -6.48
C GLY A 149 -2.07 -10.21 -6.26
N VAL A 150 -1.70 -10.98 -5.23
CA VAL A 150 -2.48 -12.14 -4.76
C VAL A 150 -3.00 -11.84 -3.37
N LEU A 151 -4.31 -11.94 -3.22
CA LEU A 151 -5.03 -11.90 -1.96
C LEU A 151 -5.13 -13.31 -1.39
N TYR A 152 -4.74 -13.48 -0.14
CA TYR A 152 -4.82 -14.71 0.62
C TYR A 152 -5.81 -14.55 1.77
N LYS A 153 -6.60 -15.58 2.05
CA LYS A 153 -7.20 -15.76 3.37
C LYS A 153 -6.40 -16.79 4.13
N LEU A 154 -5.96 -16.42 5.31
CA LEU A 154 -5.14 -17.24 6.19
C LEU A 154 -6.01 -17.71 7.36
N ASN A 155 -5.73 -18.93 7.83
CA ASN A 155 -6.24 -19.39 9.10
C ASN A 155 -5.58 -18.55 10.21
N PRO A 156 -6.36 -17.86 11.07
CA PRO A 156 -5.80 -17.01 12.11
C PRO A 156 -4.93 -17.78 13.12
N ALA A 157 -5.16 -19.08 13.28
CA ALA A 157 -4.47 -19.91 14.26
C ALA A 157 -3.03 -20.25 13.87
N ASP A 158 -2.80 -20.70 12.64
CA ASP A 158 -1.53 -21.27 12.15
C ASP A 158 -1.01 -20.62 10.86
N GLY A 159 -1.73 -19.59 10.39
CA GLY A 159 -1.48 -18.87 9.16
C GLY A 159 -1.78 -19.66 7.88
N ALA A 160 -2.21 -20.93 7.95
CA ALA A 160 -2.37 -21.77 6.77
C ALA A 160 -3.29 -21.12 5.72
N ILE A 161 -2.90 -21.16 4.45
CA ILE A 161 -3.73 -20.60 3.38
C ILE A 161 -5.03 -21.41 3.26
N GLN A 162 -6.16 -20.73 3.45
CA GLN A 162 -7.49 -21.29 3.26
C GLN A 162 -7.96 -21.15 1.81
N TRP A 163 -7.62 -20.03 1.17
CA TRP A 163 -7.76 -19.80 -0.26
C TRP A 163 -6.91 -18.61 -0.69
N ALA A 164 -6.67 -18.48 -1.99
CA ALA A 164 -6.12 -17.25 -2.56
C ALA A 164 -6.79 -16.88 -3.89
N ARG A 165 -6.65 -15.61 -4.26
CA ARG A 165 -7.18 -15.03 -5.49
C ARG A 165 -6.22 -13.99 -6.05
N ARG A 166 -5.99 -14.01 -7.36
CA ARG A 166 -5.32 -12.92 -8.05
C ARG A 166 -6.23 -11.69 -8.12
N VAL A 167 -5.72 -10.56 -7.66
CA VAL A 167 -6.41 -9.25 -7.68
C VAL A 167 -5.62 -8.20 -8.46
N GLY A 168 -4.35 -8.46 -8.77
CA GLY A 168 -3.51 -7.60 -9.60
C GLY A 168 -2.52 -6.78 -8.79
N ILE A 169 -1.35 -6.52 -9.38
CA ILE A 169 -0.17 -5.99 -8.68
C ILE A 169 -0.39 -4.57 -8.15
N ASP A 170 -1.26 -3.81 -8.79
CA ASP A 170 -1.61 -2.45 -8.40
C ASP A 170 -2.69 -2.40 -7.31
N THR A 171 -3.22 -3.55 -6.90
CA THR A 171 -4.08 -3.64 -5.72
C THR A 171 -3.21 -3.55 -4.48
N THR A 172 -3.39 -2.50 -3.70
CA THR A 172 -2.63 -2.23 -2.46
C THR A 172 -3.48 -2.27 -1.20
N GLN A 173 -4.80 -2.37 -1.35
CA GLN A 173 -5.77 -2.32 -0.26
C GLN A 173 -6.32 -3.70 0.07
N LEU A 174 -6.49 -3.97 1.36
CA LEU A 174 -7.18 -5.17 1.81
C LEU A 174 -8.68 -5.10 1.48
N PRO A 175 -9.33 -6.24 1.20
CA PRO A 175 -10.78 -6.31 1.07
C PRO A 175 -11.51 -5.73 2.27
N VAL A 176 -12.71 -5.22 2.02
CA VAL A 176 -13.60 -4.73 3.09
C VAL A 176 -14.45 -5.90 3.59
N LEU A 177 -14.31 -6.25 4.88
CA LEU A 177 -15.21 -7.19 5.53
C LEU A 177 -16.55 -6.50 5.79
N LEU A 178 -17.60 -6.99 5.13
CA LEU A 178 -18.94 -6.46 5.30
C LEU A 178 -19.51 -6.90 6.66
N PRO A 179 -20.12 -5.97 7.43
CA PRO A 179 -20.80 -6.32 8.67
C PRO A 179 -21.84 -7.40 8.45
N ARG A 180 -22.01 -8.27 9.45
CA ARG A 180 -23.11 -9.24 9.43
C ARG A 180 -24.43 -8.51 9.61
N THR A 181 -25.32 -8.67 8.66
CA THR A 181 -26.68 -8.10 8.69
C THR A 181 -27.67 -9.20 8.31
N ARG A 182 -28.98 -8.92 8.38
CA ARG A 182 -29.98 -9.87 7.87
C ARG A 182 -29.79 -10.15 6.37
N ALA A 183 -29.35 -9.15 5.60
CA ALA A 183 -29.02 -9.28 4.18
C ALA A 183 -27.65 -9.95 3.94
N ASN A 184 -26.81 -10.05 4.97
CA ASN A 184 -25.46 -10.62 4.92
C ASN A 184 -25.16 -11.48 6.17
N PRO A 185 -25.79 -12.66 6.32
CA PRO A 185 -25.69 -13.44 7.55
C PRO A 185 -24.31 -14.11 7.77
N GLU A 186 -23.65 -14.52 6.68
CA GLU A 186 -22.47 -15.40 6.75
C GLU A 186 -21.12 -14.64 6.80
N GLY A 187 -21.16 -13.31 6.62
CA GLY A 187 -19.95 -12.51 6.44
C GLY A 187 -19.43 -12.61 5.02
N ARG A 188 -19.09 -11.46 4.43
CA ARG A 188 -18.66 -11.36 3.02
C ARG A 188 -17.48 -10.41 2.94
N LEU A 189 -16.57 -10.65 2.01
CA LEU A 189 -15.49 -9.74 1.69
C LEU A 189 -15.79 -9.06 0.36
N LEU A 190 -15.59 -7.75 0.31
CA LEU A 190 -15.67 -6.97 -0.91
C LEU A 190 -14.25 -6.78 -1.46
N VAL A 191 -13.95 -7.47 -2.55
CA VAL A 191 -12.62 -7.54 -3.16
C VAL A 191 -12.59 -6.71 -4.44
N THR A 192 -11.71 -5.71 -4.48
CA THR A 192 -11.42 -4.96 -5.71
C THR A 192 -10.22 -5.58 -6.43
N SER A 193 -10.28 -5.65 -7.76
CA SER A 193 -9.16 -6.08 -8.59
C SER A 193 -8.75 -4.97 -9.57
N ALA A 194 -7.46 -4.61 -9.53
CA ALA A 194 -6.87 -3.69 -10.50
C ALA A 194 -6.70 -4.32 -11.89
N ASP A 195 -6.28 -5.60 -11.95
CA ASP A 195 -6.04 -6.31 -13.22
C ASP A 195 -7.33 -6.45 -14.06
N SER A 196 -8.44 -6.81 -13.41
CA SER A 196 -9.73 -7.02 -14.09
C SER A 196 -10.68 -5.82 -13.98
N ALA A 197 -10.26 -4.72 -13.31
CA ALA A 197 -11.09 -3.55 -13.04
C ALA A 197 -12.48 -3.93 -12.47
N THR A 198 -12.49 -4.87 -11.53
CA THR A 198 -13.73 -5.41 -10.96
C THR A 198 -13.83 -5.18 -9.46
N ILE A 199 -15.07 -5.26 -8.98
CA ILE A 199 -15.39 -5.45 -7.58
C ILE A 199 -16.22 -6.71 -7.43
N THR A 200 -15.82 -7.58 -6.53
CA THR A 200 -16.42 -8.91 -6.34
C THR A 200 -16.73 -9.11 -4.87
N ALA A 201 -17.98 -9.47 -4.56
CA ALA A 201 -18.28 -10.04 -3.26
C ALA A 201 -17.87 -11.51 -3.24
N VAL A 202 -17.14 -11.90 -2.21
CA VAL A 202 -16.84 -13.30 -1.92
C VAL A 202 -17.36 -13.67 -0.54
N ASP A 203 -17.77 -14.92 -0.38
CA ASP A 203 -17.97 -15.50 0.95
C ASP A 203 -16.61 -15.70 1.66
N LEU A 204 -16.65 -16.19 2.89
CA LEU A 204 -15.43 -16.44 3.65
C LEU A 204 -14.65 -17.64 3.10
N GLU A 205 -15.25 -18.49 2.30
CA GLU A 205 -14.66 -19.67 1.65
C GLU A 205 -13.97 -19.30 0.32
N GLY A 206 -14.10 -18.05 -0.12
CA GLY A 206 -13.48 -17.50 -1.33
C GLY A 206 -14.33 -17.69 -2.60
N THR A 207 -15.54 -18.22 -2.46
CA THR A 207 -16.51 -18.38 -3.56
C THR A 207 -17.02 -17.00 -3.97
N PRO A 208 -16.92 -16.62 -5.25
CA PRO A 208 -17.53 -15.39 -5.73
C PRO A 208 -19.06 -15.51 -5.69
N LEU A 209 -19.71 -14.56 -5.00
CA LEU A 209 -21.17 -14.45 -4.95
C LEU A 209 -21.70 -13.62 -6.12
N TRP A 210 -21.04 -12.51 -6.41
CA TRP A 210 -21.31 -11.65 -7.55
C TRP A 210 -20.06 -10.86 -7.92
N THR A 211 -19.94 -10.45 -9.19
CA THR A 211 -18.86 -9.62 -9.69
C THR A 211 -19.43 -8.51 -10.57
N TYR A 212 -18.97 -7.29 -10.34
CA TYR A 212 -19.30 -6.11 -11.13
C TYR A 212 -18.02 -5.52 -11.76
N HIS A 213 -18.07 -5.18 -13.05
CA HIS A 213 -16.95 -4.54 -13.74
C HIS A 213 -17.08 -3.02 -13.68
N LEU A 214 -16.08 -2.35 -13.09
CA LEU A 214 -16.07 -0.91 -12.86
C LEU A 214 -15.73 -0.10 -14.11
N GLY A 215 -15.14 -0.72 -15.15
CA GLY A 215 -14.67 -0.04 -16.35
C GLY A 215 -13.26 0.52 -16.22
N SER A 216 -12.84 0.85 -15.00
CA SER A 216 -11.52 1.35 -14.65
C SER A 216 -11.11 0.85 -13.26
N PRO A 217 -9.81 0.67 -12.95
CA PRO A 217 -9.37 0.21 -11.63
C PRO A 217 -9.92 1.06 -10.49
N ALA A 218 -10.36 0.40 -9.42
CA ALA A 218 -10.79 1.07 -8.20
C ALA A 218 -9.64 1.85 -7.57
N ARG A 219 -9.94 3.01 -6.99
CA ARG A 219 -9.02 3.83 -6.21
C ARG A 219 -9.45 3.73 -4.75
N GLY A 220 -8.56 3.22 -3.91
CA GLY A 220 -8.81 3.03 -2.49
C GLY A 220 -9.82 1.91 -2.16
N ARG A 221 -10.24 1.89 -0.90
CA ARG A 221 -11.22 1.00 -0.30
C ARG A 221 -12.64 1.50 -0.63
N PRO A 222 -13.56 0.60 -0.98
CA PRO A 222 -14.97 0.95 -1.08
C PRO A 222 -15.52 1.55 0.22
N VAL A 223 -16.23 2.67 0.13
CA VAL A 223 -16.92 3.26 1.29
C VAL A 223 -18.28 2.59 1.45
N ILE A 224 -18.52 1.94 2.59
CA ILE A 224 -19.76 1.19 2.83
C ILE A 224 -20.73 2.01 3.66
N LEU A 225 -21.93 2.24 3.14
CA LEU A 225 -23.03 2.87 3.87
C LEU A 225 -24.21 1.90 4.00
N SER A 226 -24.94 2.02 5.10
CA SER A 226 -26.22 1.32 5.30
C SER A 226 -27.31 2.36 5.55
N PRO A 227 -27.81 3.04 4.49
CA PRO A 227 -28.85 4.07 4.64
C PRO A 227 -30.13 3.50 5.24
N ARG A 228 -30.33 2.18 5.15
CA ARG A 228 -31.41 1.42 5.80
C ARG A 228 -30.83 0.15 6.41
N PRO A 229 -31.43 -0.41 7.48
CA PRO A 229 -30.95 -1.66 8.10
C PRO A 229 -30.88 -2.87 7.14
N GLU A 230 -31.71 -2.85 6.10
CA GLU A 230 -31.90 -3.92 5.13
C GLU A 230 -30.98 -3.77 3.89
N VAL A 231 -30.45 -2.57 3.63
CA VAL A 231 -29.75 -2.25 2.37
C VAL A 231 -28.39 -1.65 2.69
N ALA A 232 -27.34 -2.36 2.26
CA ALA A 232 -25.97 -1.89 2.31
C ALA A 232 -25.49 -1.56 0.89
N VAL A 233 -24.78 -0.45 0.76
CA VAL A 233 -24.34 0.13 -0.50
C VAL A 233 -22.84 0.43 -0.40
N ALA A 234 -22.10 0.10 -1.44
CA ALA A 234 -20.70 0.48 -1.59
C ALA A 234 -20.57 1.64 -2.59
N TYR A 235 -19.75 2.62 -2.23
CA TYR A 235 -19.30 3.69 -3.11
C TYR A 235 -17.86 3.43 -3.51
N VAL A 236 -17.63 3.26 -4.81
CA VAL A 236 -16.34 2.83 -5.36
C VAL A 236 -15.82 3.89 -6.31
N ALA A 237 -14.76 4.57 -5.91
CA ALA A 237 -14.03 5.52 -6.76
C ALA A 237 -13.21 4.78 -7.82
N THR A 238 -13.21 5.29 -9.06
CA THR A 238 -12.39 4.77 -10.16
C THR A 238 -11.45 5.84 -10.69
N TYR A 239 -10.36 5.41 -11.34
CA TYR A 239 -9.34 6.35 -11.86
C TYR A 239 -9.91 7.35 -12.88
N GLU A 240 -10.94 6.97 -13.63
CA GLU A 240 -11.57 7.83 -14.64
C GLU A 240 -12.44 8.96 -14.08
N GLY A 241 -12.62 9.05 -12.76
CA GLY A 241 -13.40 10.12 -12.15
C GLY A 241 -14.86 9.77 -11.86
N LYS A 242 -15.18 8.47 -11.76
CA LYS A 242 -16.51 8.01 -11.37
C LYS A 242 -16.52 7.48 -9.95
N VAL A 243 -17.65 7.67 -9.28
CA VAL A 243 -17.96 7.02 -8.01
C VAL A 243 -19.19 6.15 -8.19
N HIS A 244 -18.99 4.84 -8.32
CA HIS A 244 -20.08 3.88 -8.53
C HIS A 244 -20.79 3.59 -7.23
N GLU A 245 -22.12 3.58 -7.26
CA GLU A 245 -22.97 3.15 -6.15
C GLU A 245 -23.52 1.75 -6.43
N ILE A 246 -23.10 0.79 -5.62
CA ILE A 246 -23.37 -0.63 -5.84
C ILE A 246 -24.10 -1.19 -4.62
N GLU A 247 -25.28 -1.74 -4.86
CA GLU A 247 -26.06 -2.49 -3.89
C GLU A 247 -25.37 -3.83 -3.58
N LEU A 248 -25.13 -4.12 -2.29
CA LEU A 248 -24.22 -5.19 -1.89
C LEU A 248 -24.85 -6.59 -1.83
N ALA A 249 -26.18 -6.73 -1.77
CA ALA A 249 -26.81 -8.04 -1.72
C ALA A 249 -26.65 -8.76 -3.06
N GLN A 250 -26.80 -8.06 -4.19
CA GLN A 250 -26.77 -8.63 -5.53
C GLN A 250 -25.62 -8.10 -6.40
N GLY A 251 -24.88 -7.09 -5.96
CA GLY A 251 -23.85 -6.44 -6.77
C GLY A 251 -24.44 -5.58 -7.87
N ARG A 252 -25.66 -5.07 -7.67
CA ARG A 252 -26.39 -4.30 -8.68
C ARG A 252 -25.95 -2.83 -8.64
N LEU A 253 -25.59 -2.28 -9.79
CA LEU A 253 -25.36 -0.84 -9.94
C LEU A 253 -26.67 -0.08 -9.72
N LEU A 254 -26.65 0.90 -8.81
CA LEU A 254 -27.76 1.83 -8.59
C LEU A 254 -27.60 3.09 -9.45
N GLY A 255 -26.36 3.57 -9.55
CA GLY A 255 -25.98 4.73 -10.35
C GLY A 255 -24.50 5.05 -10.14
N TYR A 256 -24.07 6.21 -10.62
CA TYR A 256 -22.74 6.73 -10.34
C TYR A 256 -22.70 8.25 -10.38
N PHE A 257 -21.77 8.83 -9.63
CA PHE A 257 -21.38 10.23 -9.80
C PHE A 257 -20.31 10.33 -10.89
N ASP A 258 -20.51 11.20 -11.86
CA ASP A 258 -19.49 11.60 -12.83
C ASP A 258 -18.87 12.94 -12.39
N LEU A 259 -17.63 12.87 -11.93
CA LEU A 259 -16.90 14.04 -11.45
C LEU A 259 -16.16 14.76 -12.58
N ASN A 260 -16.08 14.15 -13.78
CA ASN A 260 -15.28 14.63 -14.91
C ASN A 260 -13.82 14.97 -14.55
N HIS A 261 -13.29 14.33 -13.51
CA HIS A 261 -11.96 14.60 -12.99
C HIS A 261 -11.40 13.33 -12.33
N ARG A 262 -10.15 12.99 -12.65
CA ARG A 262 -9.50 11.76 -12.16
C ARG A 262 -9.43 11.76 -10.64
N LEU A 263 -9.45 10.56 -10.04
CA LEU A 263 -9.34 10.37 -8.60
C LEU A 263 -8.00 9.72 -8.24
N SER A 264 -7.31 10.27 -7.22
CA SER A 264 -6.04 9.73 -6.73
C SER A 264 -6.24 8.59 -5.73
N ALA A 265 -7.28 8.65 -4.89
CA ALA A 265 -7.54 7.73 -3.80
C ALA A 265 -9.03 7.40 -3.64
N GLY A 266 -9.35 6.55 -2.66
CA GLY A 266 -10.72 6.30 -2.23
C GLY A 266 -11.31 7.47 -1.45
N GLY A 267 -12.56 7.32 -1.02
CA GLY A 267 -13.26 8.35 -0.26
C GLY A 267 -13.39 8.03 1.22
N VAL A 268 -13.99 8.95 1.97
CA VAL A 268 -14.34 8.76 3.37
C VAL A 268 -15.77 9.22 3.65
N HIS A 269 -16.46 8.53 4.55
CA HIS A 269 -17.79 8.89 5.01
C HIS A 269 -17.73 9.76 6.26
N GLU A 270 -18.51 10.85 6.29
CA GLU A 270 -18.71 11.63 7.51
C GLU A 270 -19.78 10.97 8.41
N PRO A 271 -19.39 10.46 9.59
CA PRO A 271 -20.28 9.71 10.45
C PRO A 271 -21.56 10.48 10.81
N GLY A 272 -22.71 9.81 10.73
CA GLY A 272 -24.01 10.41 11.07
C GLY A 272 -24.60 11.32 10.00
N THR A 273 -23.97 11.43 8.82
CA THR A 273 -24.48 12.22 7.68
C THR A 273 -24.61 11.36 6.42
N SER A 274 -25.10 11.94 5.33
CA SER A 274 -25.08 11.36 3.98
C SER A 274 -23.91 11.85 3.13
N ARG A 275 -22.87 12.45 3.73
CA ARG A 275 -21.76 13.06 3.00
C ARG A 275 -20.59 12.12 2.83
N LEU A 276 -20.11 12.03 1.59
CA LEU A 276 -18.87 11.35 1.23
C LEU A 276 -17.87 12.36 0.66
N TYR A 277 -16.59 12.15 0.95
CA TYR A 277 -15.50 13.02 0.53
C TYR A 277 -14.56 12.24 -0.38
N PHE A 278 -14.43 12.65 -1.64
CA PHE A 278 -13.57 11.99 -2.63
C PHE A 278 -12.50 12.95 -3.15
N PRO A 279 -11.20 12.66 -2.92
CA PRO A 279 -10.13 13.51 -3.41
C PRO A 279 -9.90 13.27 -4.90
N ALA A 280 -9.92 14.35 -5.67
CA ALA A 280 -9.44 14.30 -7.04
C ALA A 280 -7.94 13.96 -7.09
N ASP A 281 -7.41 13.74 -8.29
CA ASP A 281 -5.98 13.53 -8.47
C ASP A 281 -5.19 14.77 -8.06
N ASP A 282 -5.73 15.95 -8.37
CA ASP A 282 -5.21 17.22 -7.92
C ASP A 282 -6.31 18.21 -7.49
N PHE A 283 -5.87 19.30 -6.85
CA PHE A 283 -6.58 20.56 -6.65
C PHE A 283 -7.83 20.57 -5.75
N CYS A 284 -8.70 19.57 -5.79
CA CYS A 284 -9.98 19.60 -5.05
C CYS A 284 -10.42 18.28 -4.43
N VAL A 285 -11.31 18.37 -3.45
CA VAL A 285 -12.03 17.23 -2.85
C VAL A 285 -13.52 17.46 -3.06
N TYR A 286 -14.22 16.48 -3.63
CA TYR A 286 -15.66 16.52 -3.87
C TYR A 286 -16.41 16.07 -2.62
N VAL A 287 -17.46 16.81 -2.25
CA VAL A 287 -18.38 16.46 -1.17
C VAL A 287 -19.70 16.03 -1.81
N LEU A 288 -20.01 14.74 -1.74
CA LEU A 288 -21.19 14.14 -2.35
C LEU A 288 -22.23 13.88 -1.26
N ASP A 289 -23.43 14.42 -1.41
CA ASP A 289 -24.59 14.04 -0.62
C ASP A 289 -25.29 12.88 -1.31
N VAL A 290 -25.07 11.68 -0.79
CA VAL A 290 -25.61 10.45 -1.40
C VAL A 290 -27.10 10.27 -1.18
N ALA A 291 -27.70 10.96 -0.20
CA ALA A 291 -29.16 10.90 -0.02
C ALA A 291 -29.88 11.76 -1.07
N LYS A 292 -29.25 12.87 -1.47
CA LYS A 292 -29.77 13.78 -2.50
C LYS A 292 -29.25 13.48 -3.90
N HIS A 293 -28.31 12.55 -4.04
CA HIS A 293 -27.58 12.27 -5.28
C HIS A 293 -27.03 13.56 -5.93
N SER A 294 -26.37 14.40 -5.13
CA SER A 294 -25.86 15.70 -5.59
C SER A 294 -24.48 16.02 -5.02
N CYS A 295 -23.67 16.79 -5.73
CA CYS A 295 -22.45 17.38 -5.16
C CYS A 295 -22.82 18.58 -4.28
N GLU A 296 -22.69 18.44 -2.97
CA GLU A 296 -23.05 19.47 -1.99
C GLU A 296 -22.02 20.60 -1.95
N ALA A 297 -20.72 20.26 -2.07
CA ALA A 297 -19.63 21.21 -2.07
C ALA A 297 -18.40 20.66 -2.80
N VAL A 298 -17.49 21.57 -3.16
CA VAL A 298 -16.14 21.26 -3.65
C VAL A 298 -15.16 22.02 -2.77
N LEU A 299 -14.25 21.30 -2.11
CA LEU A 299 -13.15 21.87 -1.33
C LEU A 299 -11.94 22.08 -2.25
N TYR A 300 -11.52 23.32 -2.44
CA TYR A 300 -10.36 23.65 -3.28
C TYR A 300 -9.06 23.60 -2.46
N SER A 301 -8.63 22.39 -2.10
CA SER A 301 -7.47 22.12 -1.23
C SER A 301 -6.09 22.41 -1.85
N ARG A 302 -6.03 22.63 -3.18
CA ARG A 302 -4.82 22.97 -3.94
C ARG A 302 -3.67 21.98 -3.71
N HIS A 303 -3.98 20.70 -3.55
CA HIS A 303 -2.97 19.64 -3.56
C HIS A 303 -2.50 19.40 -5.00
N LYS A 304 -1.27 18.91 -5.17
CA LYS A 304 -0.68 18.58 -6.48
C LYS A 304 -1.13 17.18 -6.91
N ALA A 305 -1.05 16.89 -8.21
CA ALA A 305 -1.30 15.55 -8.73
C ALA A 305 -0.43 14.51 -8.01
N GLY A 306 -1.05 13.44 -7.49
CA GLY A 306 -0.36 12.36 -6.79
C GLY A 306 0.26 12.73 -5.43
N SER A 307 0.03 13.93 -4.91
CA SER A 307 0.52 14.31 -3.57
C SER A 307 -0.34 13.76 -2.45
N LEU A 308 -1.59 13.35 -2.72
CA LEU A 308 -2.41 12.63 -1.74
C LEU A 308 -2.04 11.14 -1.77
N ARG A 309 -1.40 10.66 -0.69
CA ARG A 309 -0.86 9.30 -0.58
C ARG A 309 -1.73 8.33 0.24
N GLY A 310 -3.01 8.64 0.39
CA GLY A 310 -3.96 7.81 1.13
C GLY A 310 -5.37 8.38 1.04
N GLU A 311 -6.31 7.68 1.65
CA GLU A 311 -7.69 8.15 1.75
C GLU A 311 -7.77 9.33 2.72
N PRO A 312 -8.71 10.27 2.50
CA PRO A 312 -8.96 11.32 3.48
C PRO A 312 -9.42 10.71 4.81
N LEU A 313 -9.16 11.40 5.90
CA LEU A 313 -9.58 10.99 7.24
C LEU A 313 -10.60 11.96 7.80
N ILE A 314 -11.57 11.44 8.56
CA ILE A 314 -12.47 12.27 9.36
C ILE A 314 -12.20 11.98 10.83
N ILE A 315 -11.77 13.03 11.54
CA ILE A 315 -11.45 12.98 12.96
C ILE A 315 -12.38 13.89 13.76
N GLY A 316 -12.50 13.65 15.06
CA GLY A 316 -13.44 14.36 15.92
C GLY A 316 -14.89 13.92 15.67
N GLY A 317 -15.84 14.82 15.86
CA GLY A 317 -17.27 14.55 15.62
C GLY A 317 -17.98 13.62 16.59
N SER A 318 -17.29 13.09 17.61
CA SER A 318 -17.92 12.30 18.66
C SER A 318 -19.06 13.09 19.32
N ARG A 319 -20.25 12.51 19.31
CA ARG A 319 -21.36 13.02 20.13
C ARG A 319 -21.03 12.76 21.59
N SER A 320 -20.88 13.83 22.36
CA SER A 320 -20.84 13.74 23.82
C SER A 320 -22.13 13.08 24.33
N ARG A 321 -22.05 12.48 25.52
CA ARG A 321 -23.20 11.92 26.25
C ARG A 321 -24.35 12.93 26.41
N ASP A 322 -24.02 14.22 26.44
CA ASP A 322 -24.97 15.35 26.54
C ASP A 322 -25.56 15.76 25.18
N GLY A 323 -25.29 15.02 24.10
CA GLY A 323 -25.77 15.31 22.75
C GLY A 323 -25.04 16.46 22.03
N ARG A 324 -24.05 17.10 22.67
CA ARG A 324 -23.19 18.10 22.02
C ARG A 324 -22.22 17.40 21.07
N SER A 325 -22.22 17.80 19.80
CA SER A 325 -21.23 17.35 18.82
C SER A 325 -19.92 18.11 19.02
N THR A 326 -18.80 17.41 19.10
CA THR A 326 -17.50 18.04 18.83
C THR A 326 -17.46 18.49 17.36
N THR A 327 -16.62 19.48 17.07
CA THR A 327 -16.25 19.81 15.69
C THR A 327 -15.57 18.61 15.06
N SER A 328 -15.99 18.21 13.86
CA SER A 328 -15.29 17.22 13.05
C SER A 328 -14.33 17.91 12.10
N TYR A 329 -13.27 17.21 11.70
CA TYR A 329 -12.30 17.71 10.75
C TYR A 329 -12.03 16.70 9.64
N LEU A 330 -11.88 17.19 8.42
CA LEU A 330 -11.34 16.45 7.30
C LEU A 330 -9.82 16.63 7.29
N VAL A 331 -9.07 15.55 7.27
CA VAL A 331 -7.61 15.55 7.24
C VAL A 331 -7.14 14.95 5.92
N LEU A 332 -6.33 15.73 5.20
CA LEU A 332 -5.68 15.30 3.97
C LEU A 332 -4.18 15.11 4.22
N ASN A 333 -3.70 13.95 3.81
CA ASN A 333 -2.30 13.59 3.90
C ASN A 333 -1.56 14.04 2.64
N HIS A 334 -0.85 15.17 2.73
CA HIS A 334 -0.24 15.86 1.61
C HIS A 334 1.27 15.62 1.56
N THR A 335 1.71 14.80 0.62
CA THR A 335 3.11 14.43 0.43
C THR A 335 3.75 15.21 -0.72
N ASP A 336 4.84 15.94 -0.43
CA ASP A 336 5.76 16.50 -1.43
C ASP A 336 6.99 15.59 -1.60
N LEU A 337 8.01 16.02 -2.34
CA LEU A 337 9.17 15.19 -2.72
C LEU A 337 9.86 14.47 -1.55
N ASP A 338 9.96 15.08 -0.37
CA ASP A 338 10.69 14.55 0.78
C ASP A 338 9.99 14.82 2.12
N ARG A 339 8.72 15.22 2.07
CA ARG A 339 8.00 15.70 3.25
C ARG A 339 6.53 15.37 3.16
N THR A 340 5.92 15.10 4.31
CA THR A 340 4.49 14.91 4.45
C THR A 340 3.92 15.97 5.38
N ASP A 341 2.92 16.70 4.90
CA ASP A 341 2.15 17.71 5.62
C ASP A 341 0.72 17.22 5.82
N LEU A 342 0.15 17.53 6.97
CA LEU A 342 -1.27 17.33 7.21
C LEU A 342 -2.04 18.62 7.01
N LYS A 343 -3.01 18.59 6.09
CA LYS A 343 -3.96 19.69 5.90
C LYS A 343 -5.27 19.33 6.59
N VAL A 344 -5.72 20.19 7.50
CA VAL A 344 -6.93 19.99 8.30
C VAL A 344 -8.00 20.99 7.87
N PHE A 345 -9.23 20.55 7.67
CA PHE A 345 -10.37 21.39 7.27
C PHE A 345 -11.53 21.16 8.23
N THR A 346 -12.26 22.21 8.59
CA THR A 346 -13.41 22.10 9.51
C THR A 346 -14.61 21.53 8.77
N LEU A 347 -15.35 20.61 9.40
CA LEU A 347 -16.59 20.08 8.84
C LEU A 347 -17.84 20.75 9.48
N PRO A 348 -18.94 20.91 8.73
CA PRO A 348 -19.08 20.57 7.32
C PRO A 348 -18.36 21.59 6.41
N ILE A 349 -17.82 21.10 5.28
CA ILE A 349 -17.19 21.95 4.27
C ILE A 349 -18.25 22.84 3.62
N LYS A 350 -17.93 24.13 3.48
CA LYS A 350 -18.79 25.08 2.75
C LYS A 350 -18.42 25.16 1.27
N ALA A 351 -19.39 25.44 0.41
CA ALA A 351 -19.14 25.62 -1.02
C ALA A 351 -18.13 26.75 -1.27
N GLY A 352 -17.09 26.47 -2.06
CA GLY A 352 -16.03 27.44 -2.38
C GLY A 352 -15.04 27.67 -1.25
N GLU A 353 -15.02 26.84 -0.21
CA GLU A 353 -14.01 26.93 0.85
C GLU A 353 -12.62 26.55 0.31
N VAL A 354 -11.62 27.38 0.65
CA VAL A 354 -10.24 27.29 0.13
C VAL A 354 -9.21 27.16 1.25
N GLY A 355 -9.62 27.37 2.51
CA GLY A 355 -8.70 27.49 3.64
C GLY A 355 -8.64 26.25 4.52
N ALA A 356 -7.44 25.70 4.70
CA ALA A 356 -7.19 24.80 5.82
C ALA A 356 -7.25 25.59 7.14
N VAL A 357 -7.58 24.89 8.24
CA VAL A 357 -7.46 25.41 9.60
C VAL A 357 -6.04 25.90 9.81
N LYS A 358 -5.88 27.13 10.31
CA LYS A 358 -4.58 27.66 10.69
C LYS A 358 -4.17 26.98 12.00
N LEU A 359 -3.25 26.03 11.90
CA LEU A 359 -2.64 25.38 13.05
C LEU A 359 -1.40 26.17 13.48
N ASP A 360 -1.20 26.32 14.79
CA ASP A 360 -0.06 27.05 15.36
C ASP A 360 1.28 26.44 14.92
N ALA A 361 1.31 25.11 14.76
CA ALA A 361 2.39 24.38 14.12
C ALA A 361 1.78 23.47 13.05
N LEU A 362 2.18 23.66 11.79
CA LEU A 362 1.76 22.78 10.70
C LEU A 362 2.28 21.36 10.98
N PRO A 363 1.39 20.39 11.19
CA PRO A 363 1.77 19.02 11.50
C PRO A 363 2.50 18.43 10.30
N SER A 364 3.80 18.24 10.44
CA SER A 364 4.63 17.95 9.27
C SER A 364 5.88 17.16 9.61
N THR A 365 6.23 16.20 8.74
CA THR A 365 7.28 15.22 8.98
C THR A 365 8.11 14.98 7.72
N PRO A 366 9.45 14.91 7.81
CA PRO A 366 10.29 14.39 6.75
C PRO A 366 9.88 12.97 6.32
N GLY A 367 10.06 12.66 5.05
CA GLY A 367 9.68 11.40 4.42
C GLY A 367 8.21 11.33 3.98
N TRP A 368 7.84 10.15 3.47
CA TRP A 368 6.50 9.84 2.98
C TRP A 368 5.76 8.93 3.94
N THR A 369 4.49 9.21 4.16
CA THR A 369 3.55 8.26 4.76
C THR A 369 2.98 7.35 3.68
N TRP A 370 3.02 6.04 3.90
CA TRP A 370 2.57 5.05 2.92
C TRP A 370 1.19 4.46 3.22
N PHE A 371 0.68 4.70 4.43
CA PHE A 371 -0.60 4.17 4.91
C PHE A 371 -1.44 5.30 5.50
N THR A 372 -2.73 5.05 5.59
CA THR A 372 -3.69 5.91 6.27
C THR A 372 -3.23 6.14 7.72
N PRO A 373 -3.14 7.39 8.19
CA PRO A 373 -2.86 7.66 9.60
C PRO A 373 -3.86 6.94 10.51
N TYR A 374 -3.36 6.40 11.63
CA TYR A 374 -4.22 5.87 12.68
C TYR A 374 -4.89 7.03 13.40
N HIS A 375 -6.17 6.88 13.73
CA HIS A 375 -6.83 7.82 14.63
C HIS A 375 -7.87 7.12 15.50
N ASP A 376 -8.16 7.72 16.64
CA ASP A 376 -9.33 7.43 17.46
C ASP A 376 -10.07 8.75 17.78
N SER A 377 -10.89 8.79 18.84
CA SER A 377 -11.59 10.01 19.23
C SER A 377 -10.68 11.09 19.80
N ASP A 378 -9.47 10.73 20.25
CA ASP A 378 -8.63 11.54 21.11
C ASP A 378 -7.28 11.86 20.47
N LYS A 379 -6.77 10.99 19.61
CA LYS A 379 -5.44 11.11 19.00
C LYS A 379 -5.39 10.73 17.53
N LEU A 380 -4.41 11.32 16.86
CA LEU A 380 -4.04 11.07 15.47
C LEU A 380 -2.54 10.75 15.41
N LEU A 381 -2.20 9.66 14.73
CA LEU A 381 -0.85 9.14 14.59
C LEU A 381 -0.54 8.84 13.13
N TRP A 382 0.64 9.22 12.68
CA TRP A 382 1.19 8.70 11.42
C TRP A 382 2.69 8.49 11.52
N LEU A 383 3.21 7.69 10.61
CA LEU A 383 4.61 7.34 10.56
C LEU A 383 5.13 7.46 9.13
N SER A 384 6.21 8.22 8.96
CA SER A 384 6.89 8.34 7.66
C SER A 384 7.91 7.22 7.44
N ASP A 385 8.28 7.01 6.19
CA ASP A 385 9.33 6.07 5.76
C ASP A 385 10.76 6.43 6.19
N GLU A 386 10.94 7.60 6.81
CA GLU A 386 12.15 8.02 7.52
C GLU A 386 12.13 7.67 9.02
N GLY A 387 11.07 6.99 9.50
CA GLY A 387 10.93 6.69 10.92
C GLY A 387 10.58 7.93 11.75
N ARG A 388 9.85 8.89 11.17
CA ARG A 388 9.32 10.06 11.89
C ARG A 388 7.87 9.81 12.31
N LEU A 389 7.62 9.76 13.61
CA LEU A 389 6.29 9.55 14.17
C LEU A 389 5.64 10.91 14.51
N GLY A 390 4.52 11.21 13.87
CA GLY A 390 3.62 12.28 14.28
C GLY A 390 2.65 11.76 15.34
N LEU A 391 2.54 12.45 16.49
CA LEU A 391 1.63 12.08 17.58
C LEU A 391 0.88 13.31 18.09
N PHE A 392 -0.41 13.38 17.75
CA PHE A 392 -1.23 14.57 17.97
C PHE A 392 -2.51 14.23 18.75
N GLY A 393 -2.93 15.16 19.60
CA GLY A 393 -4.20 15.15 20.29
C GLY A 393 -5.24 15.92 19.48
N ILE A 394 -6.48 15.46 19.54
CA ILE A 394 -7.63 16.06 18.86
C ILE A 394 -8.41 16.85 19.90
N ARG A 395 -8.77 18.10 19.58
CA ARG A 395 -9.53 18.97 20.49
C ARG A 395 -10.82 18.31 21.00
N GLN A 396 -10.97 18.23 22.31
CA GLN A 396 -12.16 17.68 22.97
C GLN A 396 -13.17 18.78 23.33
N VAL A 397 -14.44 18.41 23.49
CA VAL A 397 -15.48 19.37 23.93
C VAL A 397 -15.15 19.89 25.33
N GLY A 398 -15.13 21.21 25.46
CA GLY A 398 -14.88 21.89 26.73
C GLY A 398 -13.41 22.15 27.03
N THR A 399 -12.48 21.73 26.17
CA THR A 399 -11.07 22.08 26.30
C THR A 399 -10.71 23.32 25.49
N ASN A 400 -9.67 24.02 25.93
CA ASN A 400 -9.10 25.19 25.26
C ASN A 400 -7.91 24.80 24.36
N ASP A 401 -7.78 23.51 24.03
CA ASP A 401 -6.72 23.04 23.15
C ASP A 401 -6.94 23.54 21.72
N ALA A 402 -5.85 23.65 20.95
CA ALA A 402 -5.93 23.85 19.51
C ALA A 402 -6.62 22.65 18.83
N GLU A 403 -7.15 22.84 17.63
CA GLU A 403 -7.91 21.82 16.89
C GLU A 403 -7.15 20.48 16.77
N LEU A 404 -5.85 20.59 16.50
CA LEU A 404 -4.89 19.50 16.51
C LEU A 404 -3.60 20.02 17.18
N PHE A 405 -3.10 19.32 18.19
CA PHE A 405 -1.94 19.76 18.98
C PHE A 405 -0.99 18.58 19.25
N PRO A 406 0.34 18.79 19.36
CA PRO A 406 1.25 17.71 19.67
C PRO A 406 1.05 17.20 21.12
N LEU A 407 0.99 15.88 21.32
CA LEU A 407 0.83 15.30 22.67
C LEU A 407 2.12 15.29 23.49
N LEU A 408 3.28 15.36 22.83
CA LEU A 408 4.57 15.47 23.47
C LEU A 408 5.08 16.90 23.40
N PRO A 409 5.85 17.37 24.39
CA PRO A 409 6.35 18.72 24.40
C PRO A 409 7.32 18.93 23.23
N VAL A 410 6.91 19.80 22.29
CA VAL A 410 7.73 20.25 21.17
C VAL A 410 8.37 21.58 21.59
N GLY A 411 9.70 21.68 21.53
CA GLY A 411 10.37 22.97 21.72
C GLY A 411 9.85 24.00 20.70
N LYS A 412 9.86 25.30 21.01
CA LYS A 412 9.25 26.35 20.16
C LYS A 412 9.72 26.38 18.69
N ASN A 413 10.83 25.72 18.36
CA ASN A 413 11.37 25.58 17.00
C ASN A 413 11.72 24.12 16.64
N MET A 414 11.23 23.15 17.40
CA MET A 414 11.45 21.74 17.09
C MET A 414 10.37 21.27 16.12
N PRO A 415 10.70 20.33 15.22
CA PRO A 415 9.67 19.71 14.40
C PRO A 415 8.65 18.98 15.29
N THR A 416 7.40 18.93 14.86
CA THR A 416 6.29 18.33 15.63
C THR A 416 6.34 16.81 15.72
N ASP A 417 7.37 16.21 15.14
CA ASP A 417 7.54 14.78 14.98
C ASP A 417 8.58 14.22 15.94
N ILE A 418 8.53 12.90 16.07
CA ILE A 418 9.38 12.15 16.98
C ILE A 418 10.30 11.30 16.12
N ASP A 419 11.60 11.57 16.23
CA ASP A 419 12.63 10.76 15.60
C ASP A 419 12.69 9.38 16.25
N LEU A 420 12.20 8.35 15.55
CA LEU A 420 12.26 6.99 16.07
C LEU A 420 13.67 6.40 16.00
N THR A 421 14.63 7.02 15.31
CA THR A 421 16.01 6.50 15.22
C THR A 421 16.70 6.34 16.57
N ARG A 422 16.24 7.08 17.60
CA ARG A 422 16.69 6.90 18.98
C ARG A 422 16.30 5.55 19.60
N PHE A 423 15.27 4.91 19.06
CA PHE A 423 14.83 3.56 19.42
C PHE A 423 15.33 2.49 18.44
N LEU A 424 15.88 2.91 17.29
CA LEU A 424 16.41 2.02 16.26
C LEU A 424 17.90 1.71 16.51
N SER A 425 18.34 0.56 16.02
CA SER A 425 19.78 0.27 15.93
C SER A 425 20.43 1.20 14.91
N ARG A 426 21.60 1.80 15.21
CA ARG A 426 22.30 2.75 14.31
C ARG A 426 22.47 2.26 12.86
N GLN A 427 22.51 0.94 12.66
CA GLN A 427 22.73 0.32 11.35
C GLN A 427 21.48 0.30 10.46
N THR A 428 20.28 0.45 11.03
CA THR A 428 18.98 0.40 10.30
C THR A 428 18.42 1.78 9.97
N ALA A 429 18.92 2.85 10.61
CA ALA A 429 18.40 4.21 10.49
C ALA A 429 18.67 4.91 9.13
N LEU A 430 19.51 4.35 8.25
CA LEU A 430 19.98 5.04 7.04
C LEU A 430 19.16 4.74 5.78
N ASP A 431 18.28 3.76 5.80
CA ASP A 431 17.56 3.32 4.60
C ASP A 431 16.06 3.60 4.72
N ARG A 432 15.55 4.47 3.84
CA ARG A 432 14.10 4.72 3.73
C ARG A 432 13.37 3.44 3.37
N CYS A 433 12.34 3.10 4.15
CA CYS A 433 11.47 1.96 3.86
C CYS A 433 10.05 2.28 4.31
N ARG A 434 9.04 1.66 3.67
CA ARG A 434 7.65 1.86 4.10
C ARG A 434 7.54 1.63 5.61
N ALA A 435 6.74 2.45 6.26
CA ALA A 435 6.56 2.40 7.70
C ALA A 435 5.08 2.62 8.03
N LEU A 436 4.64 2.04 9.14
CA LEU A 436 3.23 1.83 9.48
C LEU A 436 3.01 1.99 10.98
N VAL A 437 1.98 2.74 11.38
CA VAL A 437 1.39 2.63 12.73
C VAL A 437 0.50 1.40 12.72
N ALA A 438 0.97 0.32 13.34
CA ALA A 438 0.38 -1.01 13.22
C ALA A 438 -0.90 -1.14 14.05
N THR A 439 -0.86 -0.71 15.32
CA THR A 439 -2.04 -0.59 16.17
C THR A 439 -1.75 0.34 17.34
N VAL A 440 -2.79 0.86 17.97
CA VAL A 440 -2.69 1.71 19.15
C VAL A 440 -3.72 1.26 20.17
N GLN A 441 -3.31 1.13 21.43
CA GLN A 441 -4.15 0.76 22.54
C GLN A 441 -3.86 1.64 23.76
N GLY A 442 -4.79 2.54 24.07
CA GLY A 442 -4.53 3.55 25.09
C GLY A 442 -3.25 4.34 24.75
N ASP A 443 -2.24 4.20 25.60
CA ASP A 443 -0.93 4.86 25.47
C ASP A 443 0.15 3.98 24.82
N GLU A 444 -0.17 2.72 24.50
CA GLU A 444 0.72 1.78 23.82
C GLU A 444 0.54 1.88 22.30
N ILE A 445 1.64 2.14 21.60
CA ILE A 445 1.69 2.41 20.18
C ILE A 445 2.63 1.40 19.54
N TRP A 446 2.09 0.54 18.68
CA TRP A 446 2.87 -0.41 17.91
C TRP A 446 3.17 0.17 16.53
N VAL A 447 4.45 0.21 16.17
CA VAL A 447 4.90 0.75 14.89
C VAL A 447 5.85 -0.20 14.19
N LEU A 448 5.74 -0.31 12.87
CA LEU A 448 6.71 -0.98 12.03
C LEU A 448 7.51 0.08 11.27
N ALA A 449 8.77 0.26 11.63
CA ALA A 449 9.69 1.25 11.08
C ALA A 449 11.06 0.62 10.82
N SER A 450 11.76 1.01 9.75
CA SER A 450 13.09 0.47 9.45
C SER A 450 13.15 -1.07 9.47
N GLU A 451 12.08 -1.69 8.94
CA GLU A 451 11.88 -3.14 8.90
C GLU A 451 11.76 -3.84 10.26
N GLN A 452 11.60 -3.11 11.35
CA GLN A 452 11.48 -3.61 12.72
C GLN A 452 10.14 -3.20 13.35
N LEU A 453 9.49 -4.13 14.03
CA LEU A 453 8.33 -3.82 14.87
C LEU A 453 8.84 -3.19 16.17
N HIS A 454 8.15 -2.20 16.71
CA HIS A 454 8.43 -1.58 18.00
C HIS A 454 7.10 -1.41 18.72
N ALA A 455 7.08 -1.56 20.05
CA ALA A 455 6.10 -0.78 20.81
C ALA A 455 6.76 0.33 21.58
N LEU A 456 5.99 1.39 21.60
CA LEU A 456 6.29 2.65 22.20
C LEU A 456 5.18 2.89 23.20
N GLN A 457 5.50 3.50 24.33
CA GLN A 457 4.54 3.83 25.36
C GLN A 457 4.68 5.31 25.71
N VAL A 458 3.57 6.03 25.64
CA VAL A 458 3.49 7.39 26.18
C VAL A 458 3.43 7.28 27.71
N ARG A 459 4.40 7.88 28.40
CA ARG A 459 4.48 7.89 29.87
C ARG A 459 4.57 9.31 30.37
N LEU A 460 3.97 9.57 31.54
CA LEU A 460 4.11 10.86 32.21
C LEU A 460 5.32 10.83 33.14
N ASN A 461 6.37 11.57 32.78
CA ASN A 461 7.52 11.81 33.63
C ASN A 461 7.29 13.08 34.45
N ARG A 462 7.58 13.05 35.76
CA ARG A 462 7.35 14.20 36.65
C ARG A 462 8.20 15.43 36.28
N ALA A 463 9.37 15.25 35.70
CA ALA A 463 10.30 16.33 35.38
C ALA A 463 10.14 16.82 33.93
N SER A 464 10.03 15.89 32.97
CA SER A 464 9.97 16.20 31.53
C SER A 464 8.56 16.26 30.96
N GLY A 465 7.53 15.88 31.73
CA GLY A 465 6.16 15.76 31.24
C GLY A 465 5.95 14.48 30.43
N PRO A 466 5.00 14.46 29.48
CA PRO A 466 4.75 13.28 28.68
C PRO A 466 5.96 12.98 27.78
N GLU A 467 6.43 11.74 27.83
CA GLU A 467 7.58 11.24 27.07
C GLU A 467 7.24 9.92 26.40
N LEU A 468 7.86 9.66 25.25
CA LEU A 468 7.73 8.38 24.56
C LEU A 468 8.88 7.48 24.97
N THR A 469 8.57 6.29 25.47
CA THR A 469 9.54 5.28 25.88
C THR A 469 9.37 4.02 25.04
N SER A 470 10.45 3.28 24.81
CA SER A 470 10.38 1.91 24.24
C SER A 470 10.65 0.94 25.38
N PRO A 471 9.61 0.32 25.98
CA PRO A 471 9.82 -0.63 27.07
C PRO A 471 10.63 -1.86 26.63
N TRP A 472 10.77 -2.10 25.33
CA TRP A 472 11.40 -3.32 24.79
C TRP A 472 12.64 -3.03 23.98
N ARG A 473 13.63 -3.94 24.09
CA ARG A 473 14.97 -3.72 23.56
C ARG A 473 15.24 -4.36 22.21
N HIS A 474 14.53 -5.40 21.80
CA HIS A 474 14.81 -6.10 20.54
C HIS A 474 13.57 -6.75 19.95
N LEU A 475 13.25 -6.41 18.70
CA LEU A 475 12.24 -7.11 17.91
C LEU A 475 12.85 -7.49 16.57
N GLU A 476 12.41 -8.63 16.04
CA GLU A 476 12.92 -9.23 14.82
C GLU A 476 12.71 -8.31 13.62
N ARG A 477 13.60 -8.44 12.64
CA ARG A 477 13.49 -7.72 11.37
C ARG A 477 12.44 -8.40 10.50
N LEU A 478 11.25 -7.81 10.43
CA LEU A 478 10.11 -8.34 9.69
C LEU A 478 10.12 -7.92 8.22
N GLY A 479 10.71 -6.78 7.88
CA GLY A 479 10.66 -6.19 6.54
C GLY A 479 9.70 -5.01 6.44
N ALA A 480 9.55 -4.45 5.23
CA ALA A 480 8.69 -3.30 4.97
C ALA A 480 7.22 -3.75 4.81
N PRO A 481 6.23 -3.07 5.43
CA PRO A 481 4.81 -3.40 5.29
C PRO A 481 4.33 -3.29 3.84
N LEU A 482 3.47 -4.23 3.43
CA LEU A 482 2.86 -4.26 2.11
C LEU A 482 1.47 -3.62 2.07
N HIS A 483 0.71 -3.72 3.15
CA HIS A 483 -0.62 -3.13 3.35
C HIS A 483 -0.84 -2.81 4.84
N GLU A 484 -2.00 -2.24 5.19
CA GLU A 484 -2.39 -1.95 6.58
C GLU A 484 -2.37 -3.21 7.45
N ALA A 485 -2.02 -3.06 8.74
CA ALA A 485 -2.07 -4.14 9.70
C ALA A 485 -3.51 -4.57 10.01
N GLN A 486 -3.68 -5.80 10.48
CA GLN A 486 -4.93 -6.27 11.06
C GLN A 486 -4.74 -6.53 12.54
N SER A 487 -5.52 -5.87 13.38
CA SER A 487 -5.60 -6.15 14.81
C SER A 487 -6.95 -6.75 15.16
N HIS A 488 -6.93 -7.80 15.99
CA HIS A 488 -8.15 -8.42 16.50
C HIS A 488 -8.06 -8.54 18.02
N GLN A 489 -9.10 -8.06 18.70
CA GLN A 489 -9.28 -8.34 20.12
C GLN A 489 -10.18 -9.57 20.27
N THR A 490 -9.66 -10.61 20.88
CA THR A 490 -10.46 -11.76 21.34
C THR A 490 -10.72 -11.63 22.84
N ARG A 491 -11.42 -12.60 23.44
CA ARG A 491 -11.62 -12.62 24.91
C ARG A 491 -10.31 -12.78 25.67
N ASP A 492 -9.38 -13.53 25.09
CA ASP A 492 -8.21 -14.03 25.81
C ASP A 492 -6.89 -13.47 25.26
N LEU A 493 -6.89 -12.99 24.02
CA LEU A 493 -5.70 -12.55 23.29
C LEU A 493 -5.98 -11.30 22.44
N GLN A 494 -5.02 -10.41 22.38
CA GLN A 494 -4.93 -9.39 21.34
C GLN A 494 -3.94 -9.80 20.25
N ILE A 495 -4.43 -9.91 19.02
CA ILE A 495 -3.64 -10.42 17.89
C ILE A 495 -3.26 -9.33 16.89
N LEU A 496 -1.95 -9.18 16.71
CA LEU A 496 -1.15 -8.48 15.71
C LEU A 496 -0.84 -9.20 14.39
N THR A 497 -1.60 -9.08 13.29
CA THR A 497 -1.12 -9.61 11.99
C THR A 497 -0.53 -8.53 11.08
N LEU A 498 0.72 -8.76 10.63
CA LEU A 498 1.47 -7.92 9.71
C LEU A 498 1.85 -8.71 8.46
N VAL A 499 1.83 -8.04 7.30
CA VAL A 499 2.34 -8.58 6.05
C VAL A 499 3.43 -7.67 5.52
N THR A 500 4.63 -8.23 5.40
CA THR A 500 5.85 -7.49 5.13
C THR A 500 6.60 -8.07 3.94
N GLN A 501 7.48 -7.28 3.35
CA GLN A 501 8.47 -7.72 2.38
C GLN A 501 9.87 -7.38 2.89
N THR A 502 10.71 -8.39 3.04
CA THR A 502 12.10 -8.20 3.41
C THR A 502 12.85 -7.54 2.25
N ARG A 503 13.64 -6.50 2.53
CA ARG A 503 14.35 -5.77 1.47
C ARG A 503 15.47 -6.59 0.84
N GLU A 504 16.13 -7.43 1.63
CA GLU A 504 17.28 -8.22 1.19
C GLU A 504 16.87 -9.43 0.34
N ARG A 505 15.76 -10.10 0.70
CA ARG A 505 15.32 -11.33 0.02
C ARG A 505 14.14 -11.11 -0.93
N LYS A 506 13.48 -9.95 -0.82
CA LYS A 506 12.17 -9.66 -1.46
C LYS A 506 11.09 -10.67 -1.09
N THR A 507 11.31 -11.51 -0.09
CA THR A 507 10.34 -12.49 0.44
C THR A 507 9.21 -11.77 1.14
N CYS A 508 7.97 -12.15 0.84
CA CYS A 508 6.79 -11.65 1.52
C CYS A 508 6.46 -12.58 2.70
N LEU A 509 6.28 -12.00 3.88
CA LEU A 509 6.00 -12.72 5.12
C LEU A 509 4.67 -12.24 5.69
N ALA A 510 3.82 -13.16 6.13
CA ALA A 510 2.74 -12.89 7.07
C ALA A 510 3.19 -13.33 8.46
N THR A 511 3.17 -12.40 9.41
CA THR A 511 3.61 -12.66 10.79
C THR A 511 2.51 -12.24 11.74
N THR A 512 2.18 -13.12 12.69
CA THR A 512 1.16 -12.86 13.69
C THR A 512 1.75 -12.87 15.08
N PHE A 513 1.45 -11.81 15.84
CA PHE A 513 1.88 -11.59 17.21
C PHE A 513 0.69 -11.63 18.15
N ASP A 514 0.94 -12.09 19.36
CA ASP A 514 0.12 -11.86 20.53
C ASP A 514 0.72 -10.69 21.31
N LEU A 515 -0.07 -9.63 21.48
CA LEU A 515 0.40 -8.35 22.02
C LEU A 515 0.37 -8.33 23.56
N ASP A 516 -0.38 -9.22 24.20
CA ASP A 516 -0.54 -9.27 25.66
C ASP A 516 0.67 -9.90 26.36
N GLU A 517 1.30 -10.90 25.73
CA GLU A 517 2.54 -11.52 26.23
C GLU A 517 3.72 -10.57 26.05
N PRO A 518 4.82 -10.62 26.83
CA PRO A 518 6.06 -9.88 26.56
C PRO A 518 7.11 -10.70 25.79
N GLY A 519 8.06 -10.04 25.09
CA GLY A 519 9.26 -10.69 24.54
C GLY A 519 9.08 -11.46 23.22
N LEU A 520 9.91 -12.49 22.98
CA LEU A 520 9.89 -13.28 21.73
C LEU A 520 8.75 -14.31 21.68
N ASP A 521 8.21 -14.71 22.84
CA ASP A 521 7.10 -15.67 22.95
C ASP A 521 5.79 -15.14 22.34
N ARG A 522 5.77 -13.87 21.94
CA ARG A 522 4.68 -13.21 21.21
C ARG A 522 4.42 -13.76 19.84
N LEU A 523 5.45 -14.27 19.18
CA LEU A 523 5.28 -14.81 17.83
C LEU A 523 4.33 -16.01 17.91
N VAL A 524 3.14 -15.87 17.31
CA VAL A 524 2.18 -16.97 17.20
C VAL A 524 2.57 -17.83 16.01
N TRP A 525 2.74 -17.21 14.85
CA TRP A 525 3.23 -17.88 13.65
C TRP A 525 3.83 -16.88 12.66
N GLN A 526 4.73 -17.38 11.83
CA GLN A 526 5.28 -16.67 10.68
C GLN A 526 5.26 -17.56 9.45
N ARG A 527 4.85 -16.99 8.32
CA ARG A 527 4.59 -17.74 7.11
C ARG A 527 5.03 -16.96 5.88
N GLN A 528 5.68 -17.65 4.95
CA GLN A 528 6.09 -17.05 3.68
C GLN A 528 4.94 -17.11 2.68
N LEU A 529 4.66 -15.99 2.02
CA LEU A 529 3.62 -15.85 1.01
C LEU A 529 4.22 -15.75 -0.39
N GLY A 530 3.99 -16.78 -1.20
CA GLY A 530 4.48 -16.82 -2.58
C GLY A 530 6.00 -17.01 -2.68
N VAL A 531 6.49 -17.16 -3.91
CA VAL A 531 7.92 -17.24 -4.25
C VAL A 531 8.22 -16.28 -5.39
N ALA A 532 9.32 -15.54 -5.28
CA ALA A 532 9.84 -14.73 -6.40
C ALA A 532 10.91 -15.57 -7.05
N CYS A 533 10.52 -16.34 -8.07
CA CYS A 533 11.47 -17.17 -8.79
C CYS A 533 12.61 -16.30 -9.32
N GLN A 534 13.84 -16.77 -9.08
CA GLN A 534 15.04 -16.19 -9.62
C GLN A 534 15.58 -17.10 -10.72
N GLY A 535 15.51 -16.62 -11.96
CA GLY A 535 15.81 -17.44 -13.13
C GLY A 535 14.71 -18.47 -13.44
N ASP A 536 15.00 -19.34 -14.40
CA ASP A 536 14.08 -20.37 -14.83
C ASP A 536 14.06 -21.53 -13.83
N PRO A 537 12.88 -22.07 -13.48
CA PRO A 537 12.80 -23.33 -12.76
C PRO A 537 13.49 -24.45 -13.53
N VAL A 538 14.17 -25.35 -12.82
CA VAL A 538 14.85 -26.51 -13.38
C VAL A 538 13.93 -27.73 -13.25
N VAL A 539 13.71 -28.43 -14.36
CA VAL A 539 13.03 -29.73 -14.36
C VAL A 539 14.07 -30.81 -14.09
N LEU A 540 13.83 -31.61 -13.06
CA LEU A 540 14.59 -32.83 -12.73
C LEU A 540 13.68 -34.05 -12.93
N GLU A 541 14.21 -35.26 -12.77
CA GLU A 541 13.43 -36.50 -12.92
C GLU A 541 12.17 -36.52 -12.03
N GLY A 542 11.01 -36.22 -12.64
CA GLY A 542 9.69 -36.24 -11.98
C GLY A 542 9.36 -35.02 -11.11
N GLU A 543 10.19 -33.98 -11.12
CA GLU A 543 9.98 -32.80 -10.27
C GLU A 543 10.50 -31.50 -10.89
N VAL A 544 10.06 -30.38 -10.33
CA VAL A 544 10.52 -29.04 -10.70
C VAL A 544 11.16 -28.43 -9.47
N VAL A 545 12.31 -27.78 -9.63
CA VAL A 545 12.97 -27.03 -8.56
C VAL A 545 13.14 -25.57 -8.98
N ALA A 546 12.72 -24.65 -8.13
CA ALA A 546 12.86 -23.21 -8.36
C ALA A 546 13.68 -22.60 -7.23
N GLY A 547 14.54 -21.64 -7.58
CA GLY A 547 15.23 -20.78 -6.62
C GLY A 547 14.44 -19.49 -6.41
N ASP A 548 14.46 -18.94 -5.20
CA ASP A 548 13.95 -17.59 -4.96
C ASP A 548 15.05 -16.53 -4.93
N GLN A 549 14.63 -15.26 -4.95
CA GLN A 549 15.51 -14.10 -4.83
C GLN A 549 16.27 -14.01 -3.50
N GLY A 550 15.83 -14.71 -2.46
CA GLY A 550 16.50 -14.85 -1.17
C GLY A 550 17.47 -16.03 -1.09
N GLY A 551 17.64 -16.79 -2.17
CA GLY A 551 18.48 -17.99 -2.21
C GLY A 551 17.82 -19.22 -1.63
N GLY A 552 16.51 -19.24 -1.38
CA GLY A 552 15.76 -20.45 -1.05
C GLY A 552 15.65 -21.37 -2.27
N LEU A 553 15.57 -22.68 -2.03
CA LEU A 553 15.26 -23.70 -3.04
C LEU A 553 13.95 -24.38 -2.71
N TYR A 554 13.08 -24.47 -3.70
CA TYR A 554 11.72 -24.99 -3.58
C TYR A 554 11.50 -26.07 -4.60
N ARG A 555 10.91 -27.17 -4.15
CA ARG A 555 10.64 -28.36 -4.96
C ARG A 555 9.15 -28.57 -5.14
N PHE A 556 8.74 -28.84 -6.38
CA PHE A 556 7.37 -29.18 -6.76
C PHE A 556 7.37 -30.58 -7.36
N VAL A 557 6.42 -31.40 -6.94
CA VAL A 557 6.16 -32.71 -7.52
C VAL A 557 4.86 -32.60 -8.32
N PRO A 558 4.91 -32.48 -9.66
CA PRO A 558 3.74 -32.26 -10.52
C PRO A 558 2.56 -33.21 -10.22
N GLU A 559 2.85 -34.47 -9.89
CA GLU A 559 1.84 -35.49 -9.58
C GLU A 559 0.98 -35.19 -8.34
N LYS A 560 1.44 -34.31 -7.44
CA LYS A 560 0.66 -33.88 -6.27
C LYS A 560 -0.35 -32.79 -6.59
N PHE A 561 -0.32 -32.25 -7.82
CA PHE A 561 -1.19 -31.16 -8.23
C PHE A 561 -2.35 -31.67 -9.10
N SER A 562 -3.54 -31.10 -8.87
CA SER A 562 -4.77 -31.36 -9.61
C SER A 562 -5.07 -30.24 -10.62
N ASP A 563 -6.30 -30.15 -11.13
CA ASP A 563 -6.79 -29.01 -11.94
C ASP A 563 -7.48 -27.92 -11.10
N ALA A 564 -7.34 -27.96 -9.77
CA ALA A 564 -7.94 -26.96 -8.89
C ALA A 564 -7.43 -25.54 -9.23
N PRO A 565 -8.28 -24.49 -9.09
CA PRO A 565 -7.95 -23.12 -9.50
C PRO A 565 -6.78 -22.51 -8.72
N TRP A 566 -6.47 -23.05 -7.54
CA TRP A 566 -5.28 -22.74 -6.77
C TRP A 566 -4.91 -23.95 -5.94
N GLN A 567 -3.61 -24.12 -5.69
CA GLN A 567 -3.09 -25.25 -4.93
C GLN A 567 -1.88 -24.80 -4.13
N VAL A 568 -1.80 -25.22 -2.89
CA VAL A 568 -0.62 -24.98 -2.05
C VAL A 568 0.43 -26.04 -2.41
N GLY A 569 1.62 -25.59 -2.76
CA GLY A 569 2.74 -26.46 -3.08
C GLY A 569 4.08 -25.77 -2.94
N GLY A 570 5.13 -26.50 -3.29
CA GLY A 570 6.50 -26.07 -3.06
C GLY A 570 6.97 -26.47 -1.67
N GLN A 571 7.76 -27.54 -1.61
CA GLN A 571 8.48 -27.94 -0.40
C GLN A 571 9.79 -27.15 -0.36
N ILE A 572 10.07 -26.49 0.76
CA ILE A 572 11.42 -25.92 0.97
C ILE A 572 12.39 -27.08 1.10
N VAL A 573 13.34 -27.14 0.18
CA VAL A 573 14.46 -28.09 0.23
C VAL A 573 15.76 -27.38 0.64
N GLY A 574 15.86 -26.07 0.40
CA GLY A 574 16.93 -25.22 0.92
C GLY A 574 16.38 -23.92 1.47
N LEU A 575 16.69 -23.59 2.73
CA LEU A 575 16.22 -22.35 3.35
C LEU A 575 16.84 -21.12 2.66
N PRO A 576 16.10 -19.99 2.54
CA PRO A 576 16.69 -18.73 2.13
C PRO A 576 17.88 -18.35 3.01
N SER A 577 18.89 -17.69 2.42
CA SER A 577 20.08 -17.30 3.19
C SER A 577 19.72 -16.28 4.27
N GLU A 578 20.22 -16.47 5.49
CA GLU A 578 20.04 -15.48 6.56
C GLU A 578 20.69 -14.13 6.24
N ARG A 579 21.74 -14.18 5.42
CA ARG A 579 22.60 -13.05 5.07
C ARG A 579 22.14 -12.42 3.76
N ARG A 580 22.36 -11.11 3.64
CA ARG A 580 22.12 -10.37 2.41
C ARG A 580 22.90 -10.98 1.25
N LEU A 581 22.18 -11.38 0.21
CA LEU A 581 22.77 -11.75 -1.07
C LEU A 581 23.26 -10.49 -1.80
N ILE A 582 24.45 -10.55 -2.39
CA ILE A 582 24.99 -9.43 -3.20
C ILE A 582 24.48 -9.50 -4.63
N GLN A 583 24.23 -10.72 -5.08
CA GLN A 583 23.67 -11.03 -6.38
C GLN A 583 22.58 -12.09 -6.19
N PRO A 584 21.62 -12.19 -7.13
CA PRO A 584 20.65 -13.25 -7.08
C PRO A 584 21.32 -14.63 -7.19
N ALA A 585 20.80 -15.62 -6.46
CA ALA A 585 21.30 -16.98 -6.54
C ALA A 585 21.15 -17.53 -7.96
N GLN A 586 22.18 -18.21 -8.45
CA GLN A 586 22.16 -18.89 -9.74
C GLN A 586 21.95 -20.38 -9.52
N ILE A 587 21.09 -21.00 -10.34
CA ILE A 587 20.91 -22.44 -10.36
C ILE A 587 21.56 -23.00 -11.61
N VAL A 588 22.39 -24.02 -11.43
CA VAL A 588 23.02 -24.77 -12.51
C VAL A 588 22.53 -26.21 -12.44
N PRO A 589 21.77 -26.71 -13.43
CA PRO A 589 21.38 -28.12 -13.47
C PRO A 589 22.61 -29.00 -13.70
N ASP A 590 22.64 -30.14 -13.01
CA ASP A 590 23.67 -31.15 -13.22
C ASP A 590 23.47 -31.81 -14.60
N PRO A 591 24.55 -32.29 -15.24
CA PRO A 591 24.47 -32.86 -16.59
C PRO A 591 23.56 -34.09 -16.71
N ASP A 592 23.36 -34.82 -15.61
CA ASP A 592 22.53 -36.03 -15.54
C ASP A 592 21.02 -35.72 -15.41
N GLY A 593 20.65 -34.46 -15.17
CA GLY A 593 19.27 -34.05 -14.93
C GLY A 593 18.67 -34.54 -13.60
N LYS A 594 19.49 -35.10 -12.69
CA LYS A 594 19.05 -35.63 -11.40
C LYS A 594 19.35 -34.68 -10.24
N GLY A 595 20.23 -33.72 -10.45
CA GLY A 595 20.55 -32.71 -9.44
C GLY A 595 20.72 -31.31 -10.01
N LEU A 596 21.02 -30.40 -9.10
CA LEU A 596 21.42 -29.04 -9.41
C LEU A 596 22.34 -28.49 -8.33
N THR A 597 23.12 -27.50 -8.70
CA THR A 597 23.91 -26.68 -7.78
C THR A 597 23.41 -25.24 -7.81
N GLN A 598 22.98 -24.74 -6.65
CA GLN A 598 22.71 -23.34 -6.42
C GLN A 598 23.97 -22.64 -5.90
N VAL A 599 24.29 -21.48 -6.47
CA VAL A 599 25.49 -20.71 -6.13
C VAL A 599 25.09 -19.28 -5.78
N PHE A 600 25.57 -18.79 -4.64
CA PHE A 600 25.34 -17.39 -4.25
C PHE A 600 26.45 -16.84 -3.37
N LEU A 601 26.56 -15.51 -3.35
CA LEU A 601 27.54 -14.77 -2.56
C LEU A 601 26.86 -14.03 -1.43
N THR A 602 27.47 -14.09 -0.24
CA THR A 602 27.05 -13.38 0.97
C THR A 602 28.20 -12.53 1.53
N ASP A 603 27.95 -11.78 2.61
CA ASP A 603 28.97 -11.01 3.35
C ASP A 603 29.78 -10.04 2.49
N ARG A 604 29.08 -9.27 1.65
CA ARG A 604 29.70 -8.33 0.69
C ARG A 604 30.71 -8.98 -0.26
N GLY A 605 30.62 -10.28 -0.48
CA GLY A 605 31.29 -11.01 -1.56
C GLY A 605 32.47 -11.81 -1.05
N ARG A 606 32.59 -11.93 0.28
CA ARG A 606 33.65 -12.66 0.97
C ARG A 606 33.32 -14.14 1.15
N ARG A 607 32.06 -14.51 1.00
CA ARG A 607 31.58 -15.86 1.27
C ARG A 607 30.80 -16.39 0.08
N LEU A 608 31.29 -17.47 -0.51
CA LEU A 608 30.62 -18.21 -1.58
C LEU A 608 29.93 -19.43 -0.98
N THR A 609 28.62 -19.52 -1.16
CA THR A 609 27.86 -20.71 -0.77
C THR A 609 27.48 -21.50 -2.01
N LEU A 610 27.80 -22.79 -1.96
CA LEU A 610 27.41 -23.81 -2.93
C LEU A 610 26.40 -24.73 -2.25
N ARG A 611 25.20 -24.81 -2.79
CA ARG A 611 24.16 -25.69 -2.29
C ARG A 611 23.79 -26.69 -3.37
N ARG A 612 24.06 -27.96 -3.14
CA ARG A 612 23.71 -29.04 -4.08
C ARG A 612 22.40 -29.68 -3.64
N TYR A 613 21.53 -29.94 -4.60
CA TYR A 613 20.27 -30.65 -4.43
C TYR A 613 20.25 -31.84 -5.39
N HIS A 614 19.97 -33.04 -4.87
CA HIS A 614 19.73 -34.22 -5.70
C HIS A 614 18.31 -34.76 -5.48
N SER A 615 17.63 -35.07 -6.59
CA SER A 615 16.35 -35.79 -6.61
C SER A 615 16.61 -37.25 -6.24
N ASP A 616 16.36 -37.62 -4.99
CA ASP A 616 16.48 -39.01 -4.55
C ASP A 616 15.14 -39.74 -4.78
N MET A 617 14.96 -40.26 -6.01
CA MET A 617 13.80 -41.06 -6.40
C MET A 617 13.97 -42.56 -6.11
N ALA A 618 15.19 -43.03 -5.79
CA ALA A 618 15.54 -44.45 -5.91
C ALA A 618 15.48 -45.27 -4.60
N GLY A 619 15.15 -44.69 -3.44
CA GLY A 619 15.53 -45.33 -2.16
C GLY A 619 14.57 -45.35 -0.97
N VAL A 620 13.28 -45.01 -1.04
CA VAL A 620 12.48 -44.84 0.20
C VAL A 620 11.17 -45.64 0.26
N ALA A 621 11.17 -46.66 1.12
CA ALA A 621 9.97 -47.28 1.68
C ALA A 621 9.22 -46.26 2.58
N GLU A 622 7.90 -46.18 2.43
CA GLU A 622 7.01 -45.30 3.20
C GLU A 622 7.17 -45.52 4.71
N THR A 623 7.94 -44.67 5.38
CA THR A 623 7.86 -44.51 6.82
C THR A 623 6.94 -43.32 7.08
N GLY A 624 5.87 -43.53 7.85
CA GLY A 624 4.76 -42.59 8.05
C GLY A 624 5.08 -41.27 8.76
N GLN A 625 6.33 -40.81 8.74
CA GLN A 625 6.74 -39.47 9.16
C GLN A 625 7.21 -38.70 7.92
N GLY A 626 6.55 -37.57 7.63
CA GLY A 626 6.65 -36.82 6.38
C GLY A 626 8.04 -36.79 5.76
N VAL A 627 8.19 -37.53 4.65
CA VAL A 627 9.49 -37.78 4.01
C VAL A 627 10.05 -36.47 3.44
N GLN A 628 11.17 -36.01 4.00
CA GLN A 628 12.09 -35.11 3.29
C GLN A 628 12.69 -35.90 2.12
N ARG A 629 12.08 -35.78 0.94
CA ARG A 629 12.61 -36.34 -0.30
C ARG A 629 13.50 -35.29 -0.95
N GLY A 630 14.79 -35.60 -1.08
CA GLY A 630 15.83 -34.74 -1.65
C GLY A 630 16.93 -34.45 -0.63
N VAL A 631 18.19 -34.71 -1.00
CA VAL A 631 19.35 -34.42 -0.15
C VAL A 631 19.90 -33.06 -0.52
N VAL A 632 19.97 -32.16 0.46
CA VAL A 632 20.60 -30.85 0.30
C VAL A 632 21.90 -30.81 1.09
N SER A 633 23.01 -30.65 0.39
CA SER A 633 24.31 -30.37 1.00
C SER A 633 24.67 -28.92 0.75
N GLU A 634 25.05 -28.20 1.80
CA GLU A 634 25.51 -26.82 1.71
C GLU A 634 26.99 -26.76 2.11
N GLU A 635 27.80 -26.20 1.21
CA GLU A 635 29.21 -25.93 1.41
C GLU A 635 29.42 -24.42 1.33
N THR A 636 30.12 -23.86 2.31
CA THR A 636 30.43 -22.43 2.35
C THR A 636 31.93 -22.25 2.34
N VAL A 637 32.41 -21.51 1.35
CA VAL A 637 33.82 -21.17 1.16
C VAL A 637 34.02 -19.71 1.55
N ASP A 638 34.84 -19.48 2.58
CA ASP A 638 35.35 -18.15 2.91
C ASP A 638 36.52 -17.84 1.97
N LEU A 639 36.44 -16.71 1.26
CA LEU A 639 37.46 -16.31 0.30
C LEU A 639 38.68 -15.67 0.98
N GLY A 640 38.64 -15.47 2.30
CA GLY A 640 39.75 -14.93 3.08
C GLY A 640 39.79 -13.39 3.10
N GLU A 641 40.60 -12.86 4.03
CA GLU A 641 40.72 -11.41 4.22
C GLU A 641 41.30 -10.73 2.96
N GLY A 642 40.60 -9.70 2.47
CA GLY A 642 41.00 -8.92 1.29
C GLY A 642 40.49 -9.46 -0.05
N GLN A 643 39.90 -10.67 -0.10
CA GLN A 643 39.27 -11.19 -1.31
C GLN A 643 37.77 -10.89 -1.29
N VAL A 644 37.29 -10.19 -2.32
CA VAL A 644 35.88 -9.91 -2.55
C VAL A 644 35.57 -10.18 -4.01
N VAL A 645 34.56 -11.01 -4.27
CA VAL A 645 34.03 -11.12 -5.63
C VAL A 645 33.19 -9.87 -5.91
N ALA A 646 33.74 -8.97 -6.71
CA ALA A 646 33.06 -7.78 -7.17
C ALA A 646 32.48 -8.03 -8.57
N GLY A 647 31.15 -8.12 -8.67
CA GLY A 647 30.43 -8.30 -9.93
C GLY A 647 29.60 -9.58 -10.00
N PRO A 648 28.84 -9.77 -11.09
CA PRO A 648 28.06 -10.98 -11.30
C PRO A 648 28.99 -12.18 -11.49
N VAL A 649 28.82 -13.22 -10.69
CA VAL A 649 29.44 -14.52 -10.96
C VAL A 649 28.79 -15.05 -12.23
N ALA A 650 29.57 -15.15 -13.30
CA ALA A 650 29.14 -15.87 -14.49
C ALA A 650 29.61 -17.33 -14.35
N LEU A 651 28.67 -18.25 -14.14
CA LEU A 651 28.96 -19.68 -14.24
C LEU A 651 28.97 -20.05 -15.72
N ILE A 652 30.16 -20.33 -16.25
CA ILE A 652 30.33 -20.84 -17.61
C ILE A 652 30.30 -22.37 -17.54
N GLN A 653 29.18 -22.97 -17.95
CA GLN A 653 29.13 -24.42 -18.14
C GLN A 653 29.91 -24.76 -19.43
N LEU A 654 31.16 -25.18 -19.29
CA LEU A 654 32.00 -25.60 -20.42
C LEU A 654 31.50 -26.96 -20.95
N ARG A 655 30.42 -26.96 -21.73
CA ARG A 655 29.81 -28.20 -22.26
C ARG A 655 30.61 -28.87 -23.37
N GLN A 656 31.56 -28.18 -24.01
CA GLN A 656 32.48 -28.78 -24.98
C GLN A 656 33.78 -27.97 -25.05
N VAL A 657 34.81 -28.41 -24.32
CA VAL A 657 36.19 -28.08 -24.72
C VAL A 657 36.64 -29.24 -25.60
N PHE A 658 36.70 -29.00 -26.91
CA PHE A 658 37.43 -29.87 -27.83
C PHE A 658 38.83 -30.11 -27.25
N TRP A 659 39.19 -31.38 -27.07
CA TRP A 659 40.52 -31.80 -26.67
C TRP A 659 41.56 -31.28 -27.68
N MET A 660 42.15 -30.12 -27.42
CA MET A 660 43.48 -29.81 -27.92
C MET A 660 44.51 -30.42 -26.96
N ARG A 661 45.47 -31.11 -27.56
CA ARG A 661 46.50 -32.00 -26.99
C ARG A 661 47.23 -31.45 -25.75
N PRO A 662 47.80 -32.34 -24.91
CA PRO A 662 48.31 -31.99 -23.59
C PRO A 662 49.64 -31.24 -23.70
N ALA A 663 49.67 -30.01 -23.18
CA ALA A 663 50.91 -29.35 -22.79
C ALA A 663 50.88 -29.15 -21.27
N LEU A 664 51.79 -29.87 -20.60
CA LEU A 664 52.25 -29.72 -19.21
C LEU A 664 51.19 -29.45 -18.12
N LEU A 665 50.85 -30.50 -17.39
CA LEU A 665 50.45 -30.41 -15.98
C LEU A 665 51.71 -30.16 -15.12
N VAL A 666 51.81 -28.97 -14.52
CA VAL A 666 52.70 -28.70 -13.38
C VAL A 666 51.82 -28.65 -12.12
N PRO A 667 52.18 -29.35 -11.03
CA PRO A 667 51.47 -29.22 -9.77
C PRO A 667 51.90 -27.90 -9.12
N VAL A 668 51.07 -26.87 -9.21
CA VAL A 668 51.36 -25.57 -8.58
C VAL A 668 50.56 -25.46 -7.28
N ARG A 669 51.24 -25.74 -6.15
CA ARG A 669 51.01 -24.99 -4.91
C ARG A 669 51.44 -23.54 -5.16
N SER A 670 50.60 -22.60 -4.76
CA SER A 670 50.71 -21.14 -4.89
C SER A 670 50.15 -20.50 -6.17
N THR A 671 49.27 -19.53 -5.90
CA THR A 671 48.71 -18.50 -6.79
C THR A 671 49.58 -18.13 -8.00
N ALA A 672 49.09 -18.41 -9.21
CA ALA A 672 49.53 -17.72 -10.42
C ALA A 672 48.30 -17.11 -11.11
N GLU A 673 48.32 -15.78 -11.21
CA GLU A 673 47.34 -14.97 -11.94
C GLU A 673 47.44 -15.27 -13.43
N VAL A 674 46.31 -15.61 -14.06
CA VAL A 674 46.18 -15.54 -15.52
C VAL A 674 45.57 -14.19 -15.84
N GLU A 675 46.41 -13.22 -16.22
CA GLU A 675 45.98 -11.93 -16.73
C GLU A 675 45.37 -12.10 -18.12
N ALA A 676 44.05 -12.25 -18.15
CA ALA A 676 43.21 -11.86 -19.27
C ALA A 676 42.20 -10.83 -18.74
N GLY A 677 42.63 -9.56 -18.63
CA GLY A 677 41.79 -8.40 -18.32
C GLY A 677 40.96 -8.48 -17.03
N ASN A 678 41.53 -8.10 -15.88
CA ASN A 678 40.87 -7.87 -14.58
C ASN A 678 39.90 -8.94 -14.02
N ALA A 679 39.70 -10.07 -14.69
CA ALA A 679 38.85 -11.18 -14.24
C ALA A 679 39.71 -12.30 -13.64
N LYS A 680 39.57 -12.55 -12.33
CA LYS A 680 40.16 -13.75 -11.70
C LYS A 680 39.21 -14.93 -11.91
N LEU A 681 39.66 -15.95 -12.63
CA LEU A 681 38.94 -17.21 -12.76
C LEU A 681 39.17 -18.04 -11.49
N LEU A 682 38.15 -18.13 -10.63
CA LEU A 682 38.15 -19.10 -9.55
C LEU A 682 37.70 -20.45 -10.11
N ARG A 683 38.67 -21.35 -10.33
CA ARG A 683 38.37 -22.73 -10.73
C ARG A 683 38.09 -23.54 -9.48
N PHE A 684 36.84 -23.93 -9.31
CA PHE A 684 36.45 -24.97 -8.37
C PHE A 684 36.45 -26.29 -9.14
N ASP A 685 37.38 -27.19 -8.83
CA ASP A 685 37.32 -28.56 -9.34
C ASP A 685 36.16 -29.25 -8.61
N LEU A 686 34.95 -29.05 -9.14
CA LEU A 686 33.79 -29.83 -8.76
C LEU A 686 34.08 -31.28 -9.20
N PRO A 687 34.00 -32.27 -8.29
CA PRO A 687 34.17 -33.65 -8.70
C PRO A 687 33.06 -33.98 -9.71
N LEU A 688 33.43 -34.08 -10.98
CA LEU A 688 32.65 -34.78 -11.99
C LEU A 688 32.71 -36.26 -11.62
N THR A 689 31.74 -36.71 -10.83
CA THR A 689 31.35 -38.12 -10.80
C THR A 689 30.27 -38.35 -11.83
#